data_AF-M9WBY8-F1
#
_entry.id   AF-M9WBY8-F1
#
_cell.length_a   1.000
_cell.length_b   1.000
_cell.length_c   1.000
_cell.angle_alpha   90.00
_cell.angle_beta   90.00
_cell.angle_gamma   90.00
#
_symmetry.space_group_name_H-M   'P 1'
#
loop_
_entity.id
_entity.type
_entity.pdbx_description
1 polymer ?
#
loop_
_entity_poly.entity_id
_entity_poly.type
_entity_poly.pdbx_seq_one_letter_code
_entity_poly.pdbx_strand_id
1 'polypeptide(L)'
;MKIKQIYLVLSSALLASTWLSTLSCQARKINKDNNTNSNKALQDPENKNPNNSQMIVLPNKVLKWEKGKTYNKQQNPEYFVEKHLFDLNQIKFLSPREIIFKTPKFKTVEHNLGEWFKKGNHGHQVDFSFSSSDDTVNMQFFEFIKELGEYGNFGENPKQKAEFYYPNVAIEAMMDQKYLDTFKQEEVTSAIELVVNNLDEIILNNPFGFLPSNLSQLFYYANFESLAKEFNIASEKITKIKSNFNDQNGTFEMLIQTDKRNYFLKTDYLKQKSLKRDLDYFQYIYDRSFSLTIRTKRWEADKDNFNRIIDYRLKGLEEVGTFWVLDRVINQDKDNWELLLATNLHVFDLTKTFDKTRFESNKDAKKVLDTWNKQKELPGFWNTNSQEDTSIRKNVFIKGTRGIEKDLKSDFEFVSTKSKLDAIFSIYDQYLDASYFYYRHNASDISAKRNDDPKLFFDSKNENNLYSTTNAGADFLVLKVKIPKNNLKHILPKLDQIIGLEKEKDFYINYKTNKFHPIQTSFYAGYPLEKRTIDNKEIEDTNFRAIKSQGGIIDVQKRAFNKNDLRSLWVRYNKNLNEHANFLNDNYKKYQIPFIKDEHGMKLSIWNQHSTLYSKIKKDQQALGQGSSGSMVIDSSFNLIGINYSLSKNFLTNQTTNGINLMQSSSDNRNLISELINQLQKDKIQTVKLNRKQ
;
A
#
# COMPACT_ATOMS: atom_id res chain seq x y z
N MET A 1 48.78 -10.98 -35.96
CA MET A 1 48.79 -9.50 -36.04
C MET A 1 47.52 -8.99 -35.38
N LYS A 2 47.48 -8.03 -34.44
CA LYS A 2 48.54 -7.25 -33.75
C LYS A 2 48.49 -7.53 -32.23
N ILE A 3 49.48 -7.04 -31.47
CA ILE A 3 49.74 -7.37 -30.05
C ILE A 3 50.01 -6.06 -29.26
N LYS A 4 49.46 -5.94 -28.04
CA LYS A 4 49.83 -5.00 -26.93
C LYS A 4 49.69 -3.46 -27.23
N GLN A 5 49.69 -2.53 -26.26
CA GLN A 5 49.88 -2.60 -24.79
C GLN A 5 49.07 -1.52 -24.00
N ILE A 6 49.18 -1.59 -22.67
CA ILE A 6 48.48 -0.80 -21.62
C ILE A 6 49.24 0.48 -21.22
N TYR A 7 48.53 1.55 -20.84
CA TYR A 7 48.77 2.50 -19.71
C TYR A 7 47.42 3.23 -19.50
N LEU A 8 46.71 3.23 -18.36
CA LEU A 8 46.99 3.36 -16.93
C LEU A 8 47.56 4.73 -16.51
N VAL A 9 46.67 5.62 -16.03
CA VAL A 9 47.00 6.74 -15.14
C VAL A 9 45.99 6.77 -14.00
N LEU A 10 46.48 6.60 -12.78
CA LEU A 10 45.80 6.89 -11.52
C LEU A 10 46.12 8.32 -11.11
N SER A 11 45.15 9.05 -10.54
CA SER A 11 45.44 10.22 -9.71
C SER A 11 44.37 10.42 -8.64
N SER A 12 44.50 9.67 -7.55
CA SER A 12 43.83 9.96 -6.27
C SER A 12 44.63 10.99 -5.48
N ALA A 13 43.96 12.02 -4.95
CA ALA A 13 44.55 12.91 -3.94
C ALA A 13 43.48 13.46 -2.98
N LEU A 14 43.18 12.71 -1.92
CA LEU A 14 42.79 13.34 -0.66
C LEU A 14 44.06 13.91 -0.03
N LEU A 15 44.05 15.19 0.34
CA LEU A 15 44.88 15.68 1.44
C LEU A 15 44.06 16.66 2.29
N ALA A 16 43.96 16.35 3.58
CA ALA A 16 43.47 17.27 4.59
C ALA A 16 44.63 18.16 5.06
N SER A 17 44.32 19.40 5.47
CA SER A 17 45.24 20.23 6.26
C SER A 17 44.47 20.93 7.38
N THR A 18 44.70 20.47 8.59
CA THR A 18 44.16 21.00 9.86
C THR A 18 44.93 22.21 10.37
N TRP A 19 44.21 23.16 10.97
CA TRP A 19 44.66 24.11 11.99
C TRP A 19 43.48 24.18 13.00
N LEU A 20 43.52 23.80 14.30
CA LEU A 20 44.41 24.20 15.42
C LEU A 20 44.55 25.73 15.47
N SER A 21 44.26 26.47 16.54
CA SER A 21 44.41 26.26 17.99
C SER A 21 43.47 27.25 18.76
N THR A 22 43.12 27.20 20.06
CA THR A 22 43.41 26.34 21.25
C THR A 22 42.49 26.75 22.44
N LEU A 23 42.56 26.03 23.59
CA LEU A 23 42.64 26.48 25.02
C LEU A 23 42.00 27.85 25.45
N SER A 24 41.45 28.05 26.66
CA SER A 24 41.68 27.45 27.99
C SER A 24 40.62 27.89 29.03
N CYS A 25 40.53 27.18 30.17
CA CYS A 25 40.21 27.73 31.52
C CYS A 25 38.80 28.34 31.76
N GLN A 26 38.27 28.41 33.00
CA GLN A 26 38.50 27.65 34.23
C GLN A 26 37.21 27.74 35.09
N ALA A 27 37.10 26.90 36.13
CA ALA A 27 35.92 26.84 36.98
C ALA A 27 35.62 28.14 37.76
N ARG A 28 34.33 28.39 38.07
CA ARG A 28 33.93 28.63 39.47
C ARG A 28 32.47 28.29 39.79
N LYS A 29 32.33 27.73 40.99
CA LYS A 29 31.17 27.17 41.71
C LYS A 29 30.29 28.27 42.34
N ILE A 30 29.13 27.85 42.90
CA ILE A 30 28.41 28.46 44.07
C ILE A 30 27.70 29.80 43.73
N ASN A 31 26.48 30.17 44.13
CA ASN A 31 25.38 29.62 44.96
C ASN A 31 24.08 30.46 44.64
N LYS A 32 22.83 30.25 45.10
CA LYS A 32 22.16 29.26 45.99
C LYS A 32 20.62 29.30 45.79
N ASP A 33 19.89 28.44 46.52
CA ASP A 33 18.54 28.59 47.13
C ASP A 33 17.28 29.03 46.33
N ASN A 34 16.28 28.14 46.38
CA ASN A 34 14.89 28.35 46.87
C ASN A 34 14.05 29.51 46.28
N ASN A 35 12.80 29.29 45.84
CA ASN A 35 11.79 28.66 46.69
C ASN A 35 10.58 28.10 45.94
N THR A 36 9.82 27.27 46.65
CA THR A 36 8.50 26.74 46.29
C THR A 36 7.45 27.81 46.05
N ASN A 37 6.49 27.55 45.16
CA ASN A 37 5.08 27.50 45.58
C ASN A 37 4.18 26.75 44.59
N SER A 38 3.65 25.63 45.06
CA SER A 38 2.51 24.95 44.46
C SER A 38 1.22 25.69 44.81
N ASN A 39 0.36 25.96 43.83
CA ASN A 39 -1.06 26.17 44.10
C ASN A 39 -1.88 25.39 43.07
N LYS A 40 -2.64 24.40 43.56
CA LYS A 40 -3.75 23.80 42.83
C LYS A 40 -4.91 24.81 42.85
N ALA A 41 -5.52 25.05 41.69
CA ALA A 41 -6.84 25.64 41.59
C ALA A 41 -7.76 24.67 40.83
N LEU A 42 -9.05 24.68 41.16
CA LEU A 42 -9.99 23.62 40.80
C LEU A 42 -10.38 23.62 39.31
N GLN A 43 -10.84 22.46 38.86
CA GLN A 43 -11.66 22.32 37.65
C GLN A 43 -13.09 22.80 37.94
N ASP A 44 -13.69 23.54 37.01
CA ASP A 44 -15.01 23.19 36.46
C ASP A 44 -15.19 23.81 35.05
N PRO A 45 -16.14 23.33 34.22
CA PRO A 45 -16.02 23.44 32.76
C PRO A 45 -16.90 24.55 32.13
N GLU A 46 -16.28 25.62 31.63
CA GLU A 46 -16.98 26.60 30.79
C GLU A 46 -16.57 26.56 29.31
N ASN A 47 -17.44 25.89 28.55
CA ASN A 47 -18.04 26.40 27.31
C ASN A 47 -17.18 27.28 26.38
N LYS A 48 -16.29 26.65 25.60
CA LYS A 48 -15.55 27.33 24.51
C LYS A 48 -16.26 27.20 23.17
N ASN A 49 -16.90 28.30 22.74
CA ASN A 49 -17.15 28.57 21.33
C ASN A 49 -15.87 28.33 20.49
N PRO A 50 -15.93 27.61 19.36
CA PRO A 50 -14.80 27.54 18.44
C PRO A 50 -14.62 28.91 17.77
N ASN A 51 -13.53 29.58 18.13
CA ASN A 51 -13.22 30.96 17.75
C ASN A 51 -13.41 31.27 16.26
N ASN A 52 -13.94 32.46 15.99
CA ASN A 52 -13.76 33.19 14.74
C ASN A 52 -12.26 33.20 14.38
N SER A 53 -11.88 32.48 13.33
CA SER A 53 -10.54 32.54 12.78
C SER A 53 -10.42 33.77 11.89
N GLN A 54 -10.01 34.90 12.48
CA GLN A 54 -9.52 36.02 11.70
C GLN A 54 -8.39 35.51 10.78
N MET A 55 -8.54 35.75 9.47
CA MET A 55 -7.53 35.32 8.50
C MET A 55 -6.21 36.02 8.77
N ILE A 56 -5.20 35.25 9.17
CA ILE A 56 -3.81 35.67 9.02
C ILE A 56 -3.49 35.60 7.53
N VAL A 57 -3.70 36.73 6.83
CA VAL A 57 -3.07 36.97 5.54
C VAL A 57 -1.57 36.98 5.82
N LEU A 58 -0.86 35.93 5.39
CA LEU A 58 0.59 35.91 5.41
C LEU A 58 1.09 37.02 4.46
N PRO A 59 1.75 38.09 4.95
CA PRO A 59 2.64 38.83 4.08
C PRO A 59 3.82 37.91 3.70
N ASN A 60 4.63 38.28 2.71
CA ASN A 60 5.75 37.48 2.17
C ASN A 60 6.92 37.27 3.15
N LYS A 61 6.64 36.76 4.36
CA LYS A 61 7.56 36.49 5.45
C LYS A 61 8.03 35.05 5.35
N VAL A 62 9.28 34.86 4.94
CA VAL A 62 9.91 33.53 4.90
C VAL A 62 10.02 32.98 6.33
N LEU A 63 9.24 31.94 6.62
CA LEU A 63 9.30 31.21 7.90
C LEU A 63 10.66 30.51 8.06
N LYS A 64 11.15 30.44 9.30
CA LYS A 64 12.45 29.83 9.63
C LYS A 64 12.32 28.95 10.87
N TRP A 65 12.77 27.71 10.74
CA TRP A 65 12.76 26.72 11.82
C TRP A 65 14.15 26.60 12.44
N GLU A 66 14.26 26.88 13.74
CA GLU A 66 15.52 26.89 14.50
C GLU A 66 15.79 25.52 15.14
N LYS A 67 17.03 25.01 15.03
CA LYS A 67 17.45 23.76 15.68
C LYS A 67 17.38 23.92 17.20
N GLY A 68 16.86 22.92 17.91
CA GLY A 68 16.67 22.95 19.37
C GLY A 68 15.37 23.62 19.84
N LYS A 69 14.53 24.14 18.93
CA LYS A 69 13.31 24.89 19.24
C LYS A 69 12.09 24.23 18.62
N THR A 70 11.02 24.10 19.39
CA THR A 70 9.70 23.69 18.89
C THR A 70 8.75 24.88 18.86
N TYR A 71 7.77 24.82 17.95
CA TYR A 71 6.77 25.86 17.73
C TYR A 71 5.39 25.34 18.14
N ASN A 72 4.50 26.21 18.62
CA ASN A 72 3.10 25.88 18.91
C ASN A 72 2.14 26.94 18.33
N LYS A 73 0.89 26.53 18.09
CA LYS A 73 -0.13 27.30 17.37
C LYS A 73 -0.59 28.55 18.11
N GLN A 74 -0.53 28.56 19.44
CA GLN A 74 -0.94 29.69 20.29
C GLN A 74 0.08 30.83 20.21
N GLN A 75 1.37 30.52 20.22
CA GLN A 75 2.46 31.51 20.22
C GLN A 75 2.96 31.85 18.81
N ASN A 76 2.81 30.95 17.83
CA ASN A 76 3.38 31.07 16.48
C ASN A 76 2.34 30.65 15.41
N PRO A 77 1.13 31.26 15.37
CA PRO A 77 0.02 30.76 14.53
C PRO A 77 0.34 30.74 13.02
N GLU A 78 1.26 31.59 12.55
CA GLU A 78 1.68 31.63 11.14
C GLU A 78 2.39 30.36 10.68
N TYR A 79 2.98 29.60 11.60
CA TYR A 79 3.64 28.31 11.34
C TYR A 79 2.66 27.15 11.17
N PHE A 80 1.36 27.37 11.44
CA PHE A 80 0.31 26.34 11.44
C PHE A 80 -0.81 26.61 10.41
N VAL A 81 -0.57 27.50 9.45
CA VAL A 81 -1.50 27.73 8.32
C VAL A 81 -1.43 26.55 7.35
N GLU A 82 -2.59 26.07 6.90
CA GLU A 82 -2.73 24.91 6.01
C GLU A 82 -3.77 25.08 4.87
N LYS A 83 -4.60 26.13 4.90
CA LYS A 83 -5.71 26.35 3.95
C LYS A 83 -5.62 27.68 3.20
N HIS A 84 -6.18 27.72 2.00
CA HIS A 84 -6.24 28.87 1.08
C HIS A 84 -4.88 29.49 0.73
N LEU A 85 -3.89 28.63 0.44
CA LEU A 85 -2.48 29.01 0.29
C LEU A 85 -2.01 29.15 -1.16
N PHE A 86 -2.52 28.33 -2.07
CA PHE A 86 -1.91 28.15 -3.40
C PHE A 86 -2.81 28.72 -4.51
N ASP A 87 -2.20 29.18 -5.60
CA ASP A 87 -2.96 29.54 -6.79
C ASP A 87 -3.62 28.29 -7.40
N LEU A 88 -4.89 28.37 -7.80
CA LEU A 88 -5.64 27.24 -8.34
C LEU A 88 -4.96 26.62 -9.58
N ASN A 89 -4.36 27.43 -10.46
CA ASN A 89 -3.64 26.92 -11.63
C ASN A 89 -2.30 26.30 -11.24
N GLN A 90 -1.65 26.77 -10.17
CA GLN A 90 -0.49 26.08 -9.61
C GLN A 90 -0.85 24.70 -9.05
N ILE A 91 -1.98 24.57 -8.35
CA ILE A 91 -2.42 23.29 -7.74
C ILE A 91 -2.59 22.19 -8.79
N LYS A 92 -3.16 22.51 -9.97
CA LYS A 92 -3.43 21.56 -11.07
C LYS A 92 -2.16 20.79 -11.53
N PHE A 93 -0.96 21.32 -11.30
CA PHE A 93 0.33 20.68 -11.68
C PHE A 93 1.08 20.00 -10.52
N LEU A 94 0.50 19.92 -9.32
CA LEU A 94 1.14 19.31 -8.14
C LEU A 94 0.43 18.03 -7.73
N SER A 95 1.18 17.03 -7.26
CA SER A 95 0.59 15.87 -6.58
C SER A 95 0.01 16.26 -5.21
N PRO A 96 -0.97 15.50 -4.68
CA PRO A 96 -1.48 15.69 -3.31
C PRO A 96 -0.40 15.71 -2.23
N ARG A 97 0.68 14.94 -2.40
CA ARG A 97 1.85 14.95 -1.51
C ARG A 97 2.62 16.27 -1.59
N GLU A 98 2.88 16.79 -2.79
CA GLU A 98 3.59 18.07 -2.94
C GLU A 98 2.80 19.27 -2.40
N ILE A 99 1.47 19.23 -2.51
CA ILE A 99 0.60 20.28 -1.96
C ILE A 99 0.75 20.35 -0.44
N ILE A 100 0.57 19.22 0.26
CA ILE A 100 0.65 19.22 1.72
C ILE A 100 2.08 19.50 2.24
N PHE A 101 3.10 18.94 1.60
CA PHE A 101 4.52 19.17 1.94
C PHE A 101 4.94 20.65 1.80
N LYS A 102 4.25 21.43 0.95
CA LYS A 102 4.52 22.87 0.82
C LYS A 102 3.92 23.72 1.95
N THR A 103 2.89 23.22 2.67
CA THR A 103 2.21 23.99 3.72
C THR A 103 3.13 24.35 4.90
N PRO A 104 2.96 25.53 5.53
CA PRO A 104 3.61 25.87 6.79
C PRO A 104 3.41 24.82 7.87
N LYS A 105 2.17 24.36 8.06
CA LYS A 105 1.82 23.38 9.10
C LYS A 105 2.61 22.08 8.98
N PHE A 106 2.66 21.47 7.78
CA PHE A 106 3.40 20.22 7.58
C PHE A 106 4.88 20.36 7.98
N LYS A 107 5.55 21.39 7.46
CA LYS A 107 6.97 21.67 7.75
C LYS A 107 7.22 21.89 9.24
N THR A 108 6.31 22.55 9.94
CA THR A 108 6.40 22.77 11.39
C THR A 108 6.19 21.49 12.19
N VAL A 109 5.25 20.63 11.79
CA VAL A 109 5.04 19.33 12.43
C VAL A 109 6.25 18.42 12.19
N GLU A 110 6.78 18.38 10.98
CA GLU A 110 7.97 17.60 10.61
C GLU A 110 9.21 18.05 11.40
N HIS A 111 9.46 19.36 11.48
CA HIS A 111 10.52 19.96 12.30
C HIS A 111 10.34 19.65 13.79
N ASN A 112 9.14 19.89 14.33
CA ASN A 112 8.86 19.62 15.74
C ASN A 112 9.04 18.15 16.09
N LEU A 113 8.65 17.22 15.21
CA LEU A 113 8.85 15.79 15.37
C LEU A 113 10.35 15.44 15.37
N GLY A 114 11.13 16.02 14.46
CA GLY A 114 12.59 15.86 14.38
C GLY A 114 13.32 16.33 15.65
N GLU A 115 12.83 17.39 16.30
CA GLU A 115 13.34 17.85 17.59
C GLU A 115 12.79 17.03 18.77
N TRP A 116 11.53 16.59 18.71
CA TRP A 116 10.92 15.71 19.72
C TRP A 116 11.64 14.37 19.82
N PHE A 117 12.01 13.72 18.70
CA PHE A 117 12.76 12.45 18.73
C PHE A 117 14.05 12.50 19.56
N LYS A 118 14.66 13.68 19.74
CA LYS A 118 15.91 13.88 20.49
C LYS A 118 15.71 13.96 22.01
N LYS A 119 14.50 14.25 22.49
CA LYS A 119 14.20 14.55 23.92
C LYS A 119 12.84 14.06 24.42
N GLY A 120 12.01 13.45 23.57
CA GLY A 120 10.61 13.11 23.83
C GLY A 120 10.41 11.96 24.82
N ASN A 121 11.44 11.15 25.05
CA ASN A 121 11.43 10.07 26.03
C ASN A 121 11.86 10.60 27.40
N HIS A 122 10.99 11.34 28.08
CA HIS A 122 11.24 11.94 29.40
C HIS A 122 12.52 12.80 29.49
N GLY A 123 12.86 13.52 28.41
CA GLY A 123 14.08 14.32 28.29
C GLY A 123 15.23 13.63 27.54
N HIS A 124 15.10 12.32 27.25
CA HIS A 124 16.05 11.52 26.51
C HIS A 124 15.62 11.28 25.06
N GLN A 125 16.56 10.78 24.25
CA GLN A 125 16.28 10.32 22.90
C GLN A 125 15.22 9.20 22.90
N VAL A 126 14.31 9.25 21.94
CA VAL A 126 13.31 8.20 21.69
C VAL A 126 13.99 6.98 21.08
N ASP A 127 13.62 5.79 21.56
CA ASP A 127 14.04 4.50 21.00
C ASP A 127 12.87 3.51 21.08
N PHE A 128 12.32 3.14 19.92
CA PHE A 128 11.24 2.17 19.74
C PHE A 128 11.76 0.75 19.43
N SER A 129 13.07 0.55 19.32
CA SER A 129 13.66 -0.77 19.01
C SER A 129 13.44 -1.78 20.16
N PHE A 130 13.37 -1.28 21.40
CA PHE A 130 12.91 -2.02 22.56
C PHE A 130 11.40 -1.83 22.71
N SER A 131 10.64 -2.92 22.72
CA SER A 131 9.17 -2.90 22.59
C SER A 131 8.41 -2.57 23.88
N SER A 132 8.83 -1.52 24.55
CA SER A 132 8.20 -0.94 25.73
C SER A 132 8.44 0.58 25.77
N SER A 133 8.07 1.27 24.70
CA SER A 133 7.84 2.71 24.75
C SER A 133 6.56 2.97 25.54
N ASP A 134 6.63 3.88 26.51
CA ASP A 134 5.47 4.27 27.32
C ASP A 134 4.34 4.82 26.45
N ASP A 135 3.10 4.62 26.88
CA ASP A 135 1.90 5.07 26.17
C ASP A 135 1.90 6.59 25.97
N THR A 136 2.49 7.35 26.90
CA THR A 136 2.68 8.80 26.75
C THR A 136 3.55 9.13 25.52
N VAL A 137 4.65 8.39 25.32
CA VAL A 137 5.58 8.58 24.19
C VAL A 137 4.92 8.15 22.88
N ASN A 138 4.16 7.06 22.91
CA ASN A 138 3.39 6.58 21.75
C ASN A 138 2.34 7.62 21.32
N MET A 139 1.56 8.15 22.26
CA MET A 139 0.52 9.15 21.97
C MET A 139 1.08 10.47 21.45
N GLN A 140 2.20 10.96 22.01
CA GLN A 140 2.88 12.15 21.49
C GLN A 140 3.39 11.93 20.06
N PHE A 141 4.00 10.78 19.77
CA PHE A 141 4.40 10.41 18.41
C PHE A 141 3.20 10.38 17.44
N PHE A 142 2.06 9.84 17.89
CA PHE A 142 0.83 9.77 17.10
C PHE A 142 0.25 11.15 16.77
N GLU A 143 0.35 12.14 17.66
CA GLU A 143 -0.07 13.52 17.39
C GLU A 143 0.69 14.14 16.19
N PHE A 144 2.00 13.88 16.07
CA PHE A 144 2.79 14.39 14.94
C PHE A 144 2.43 13.66 13.63
N ILE A 145 2.55 12.33 13.61
CA ILE A 145 2.41 11.58 12.35
C ILE A 145 0.97 11.59 11.81
N LYS A 146 -0.04 11.88 12.65
CA LYS A 146 -1.42 12.10 12.21
C LYS A 146 -1.60 13.33 11.32
N GLU A 147 -0.75 14.35 11.45
CA GLU A 147 -0.75 15.51 10.57
C GLU A 147 0.25 15.34 9.40
N LEU A 148 1.23 14.46 9.51
CA LEU A 148 2.18 14.14 8.43
C LEU A 148 1.71 13.06 7.47
N GLY A 149 0.88 12.10 7.90
CA GLY A 149 0.41 10.98 7.06
C GLY A 149 1.46 9.92 6.71
N GLU A 150 2.74 10.13 7.01
CA GLU A 150 3.82 9.16 6.75
C GLU A 150 4.92 9.16 7.83
N TYR A 151 5.56 8.00 8.05
CA TYR A 151 6.68 7.83 8.98
C TYR A 151 7.62 6.68 8.54
N GLY A 152 8.78 6.54 9.21
CA GLY A 152 9.68 5.38 9.07
C GLY A 152 11.07 5.65 8.48
N ASN A 153 11.42 6.92 8.22
CA ASN A 153 12.74 7.31 7.69
C ASN A 153 13.37 8.52 8.42
N PHE A 154 12.84 8.90 9.58
CA PHE A 154 13.37 9.98 10.42
C PHE A 154 14.67 9.55 11.11
N GLY A 155 15.63 10.49 11.23
CA GLY A 155 16.94 10.25 11.86
C GLY A 155 18.10 10.66 10.95
N GLU A 156 19.17 11.20 11.54
CA GLU A 156 20.34 11.75 10.81
C GLU A 156 21.28 10.63 10.32
N ASN A 157 21.21 9.43 10.89
CA ASN A 157 22.07 8.28 10.58
C ASN A 157 21.32 6.92 10.69
N PRO A 158 21.87 5.80 10.17
CA PRO A 158 21.24 4.47 10.22
C PRO A 158 20.76 4.02 11.60
N LYS A 159 21.54 4.28 12.65
CA LYS A 159 21.21 3.90 14.02
C LYS A 159 19.97 4.65 14.50
N GLN A 160 19.96 5.98 14.40
CA GLN A 160 18.78 6.79 14.72
C GLN A 160 17.54 6.40 13.89
N LYS A 161 17.70 6.04 12.61
CA LYS A 161 16.59 5.58 11.78
C LYS A 161 15.97 4.28 12.26
N ALA A 162 16.76 3.38 12.84
CA ALA A 162 16.27 2.15 13.45
C ALA A 162 15.66 2.39 14.85
N GLU A 163 16.23 3.31 15.64
CA GLU A 163 15.74 3.71 16.97
C GLU A 163 14.41 4.50 16.88
N PHE A 164 14.26 5.42 15.92
CA PHE A 164 13.05 6.24 15.73
C PHE A 164 11.90 5.52 14.99
N TYR A 165 12.08 4.25 14.60
CA TYR A 165 11.07 3.49 13.86
C TYR A 165 10.07 2.79 14.77
N TYR A 166 8.81 3.24 14.73
CA TYR A 166 7.70 2.59 15.45
C TYR A 166 7.22 1.32 14.74
N PRO A 167 7.37 0.12 15.32
CA PRO A 167 7.17 -1.14 14.60
C PRO A 167 5.73 -1.66 14.53
N ASN A 168 4.77 -1.00 15.19
CA ASN A 168 3.37 -1.43 15.21
C ASN A 168 2.49 -0.56 14.27
N VAL A 169 1.27 -1.02 14.02
CA VAL A 169 0.30 -0.30 13.16
C VAL A 169 -0.41 0.81 13.95
N ALA A 170 -0.02 2.06 13.72
CA ALA A 170 -0.54 3.25 14.40
C ALA A 170 -1.92 3.70 13.86
N ILE A 171 -2.99 2.93 14.14
CA ILE A 171 -4.36 3.24 13.68
C ILE A 171 -4.87 4.58 14.26
N GLU A 172 -4.56 4.87 15.52
CA GLU A 172 -4.92 6.11 16.21
C GLU A 172 -4.32 7.35 15.51
N ALA A 173 -3.19 7.16 14.84
CA ALA A 173 -2.43 8.17 14.13
C ALA A 173 -2.78 8.26 12.64
N MET A 174 -3.83 7.59 12.17
CA MET A 174 -4.28 7.72 10.78
C MET A 174 -4.78 9.13 10.48
N MET A 175 -4.12 9.78 9.52
CA MET A 175 -4.43 11.09 9.00
C MET A 175 -5.86 11.17 8.46
N ASP A 176 -6.52 12.31 8.69
CA ASP A 176 -7.80 12.67 8.06
C ASP A 176 -7.58 13.55 6.83
N GLN A 177 -8.38 13.32 5.78
CA GLN A 177 -8.46 14.23 4.64
C GLN A 177 -8.98 15.62 5.07
N LYS A 178 -8.54 16.68 4.38
CA LYS A 178 -8.94 18.07 4.67
C LYS A 178 -9.97 18.54 3.63
N TYR A 179 -11.03 19.19 4.11
CA TYR A 179 -12.18 19.67 3.33
C TYR A 179 -12.60 21.06 3.80
N LEU A 180 -13.41 21.76 2.99
CA LEU A 180 -14.08 22.99 3.43
C LEU A 180 -15.09 22.74 4.55
N ASP A 181 -15.36 23.78 5.34
CA ASP A 181 -16.44 23.78 6.33
C ASP A 181 -17.80 23.59 5.62
N THR A 182 -18.78 22.96 6.29
CA THR A 182 -20.14 22.78 5.77
C THR A 182 -21.04 24.01 6.00
N PHE A 183 -22.15 24.08 5.26
CA PHE A 183 -23.20 25.11 5.45
C PHE A 183 -24.58 24.47 5.61
N LYS A 184 -25.49 25.18 6.25
CA LYS A 184 -26.92 24.79 6.28
C LYS A 184 -27.68 25.40 5.11
N GLN A 185 -28.78 24.76 4.68
CA GLN A 185 -29.55 25.21 3.51
C GLN A 185 -30.19 26.60 3.70
N GLU A 186 -30.41 27.06 4.93
CA GLU A 186 -30.91 28.42 5.18
C GLU A 186 -29.86 29.49 4.81
N GLU A 187 -28.56 29.16 4.83
CA GLU A 187 -27.47 30.08 4.49
C GLU A 187 -27.40 30.45 2.99
N VAL A 188 -28.06 29.68 2.12
CA VAL A 188 -28.08 29.90 0.66
C VAL A 188 -29.35 30.59 0.16
N THR A 189 -30.33 30.88 1.03
CA THR A 189 -31.65 31.45 0.67
C THR A 189 -31.59 32.77 -0.10
N SER A 190 -30.53 33.57 0.10
CA SER A 190 -30.28 34.85 -0.59
C SER A 190 -29.01 34.85 -1.45
N ALA A 191 -28.43 33.68 -1.72
CA ALA A 191 -27.24 33.55 -2.54
C ALA A 191 -27.57 33.60 -4.04
N ILE A 192 -26.71 34.25 -4.83
CA ILE A 192 -26.83 34.28 -6.29
C ILE A 192 -26.30 32.96 -6.87
N GLU A 193 -27.10 32.28 -7.70
CA GLU A 193 -26.65 31.07 -8.38
C GLU A 193 -25.48 31.39 -9.34
N LEU A 194 -24.41 30.60 -9.26
CA LEU A 194 -23.16 30.80 -9.97
C LEU A 194 -23.00 29.73 -11.05
N VAL A 195 -22.97 30.15 -12.31
CA VAL A 195 -22.80 29.29 -13.48
C VAL A 195 -21.30 29.14 -13.80
N VAL A 196 -20.76 27.93 -13.63
CA VAL A 196 -19.34 27.62 -13.90
C VAL A 196 -19.22 26.82 -15.21
N ASN A 197 -18.90 27.51 -16.29
CA ASN A 197 -18.85 26.91 -17.64
C ASN A 197 -17.70 25.89 -17.81
N ASN A 198 -16.62 26.00 -17.04
CA ASN A 198 -15.43 25.14 -17.14
C ASN A 198 -15.32 24.09 -16.01
N LEU A 199 -16.43 23.76 -15.33
CA LEU A 199 -16.42 22.89 -14.15
C LEU A 199 -15.86 21.49 -14.44
N ASP A 200 -16.11 20.92 -15.63
CA ASP A 200 -15.51 19.66 -16.05
C ASP A 200 -13.98 19.72 -16.13
N GLU A 201 -13.40 20.86 -16.56
CA GLU A 201 -11.95 21.05 -16.59
C GLU A 201 -11.36 21.16 -15.18
N ILE A 202 -12.05 21.85 -14.27
CA ILE A 202 -11.66 21.93 -12.84
C ILE A 202 -11.65 20.54 -12.21
N ILE A 203 -12.65 19.70 -12.51
CA ILE A 203 -12.74 18.32 -12.00
C ILE A 203 -11.63 17.45 -12.60
N LEU A 204 -11.47 17.44 -13.93
CA LEU A 204 -10.52 16.56 -14.61
C LEU A 204 -9.05 16.91 -14.29
N ASN A 205 -8.75 18.17 -14.00
CA ASN A 205 -7.43 18.63 -13.57
C ASN A 205 -7.26 18.66 -12.03
N ASN A 206 -8.22 18.13 -11.26
CA ASN A 206 -8.10 18.08 -9.80
C ASN A 206 -7.07 17.01 -9.37
N PRO A 207 -5.94 17.39 -8.73
CA PRO A 207 -4.91 16.43 -8.34
C PRO A 207 -5.38 15.47 -7.23
N PHE A 208 -6.42 15.81 -6.48
CA PHE A 208 -7.01 14.95 -5.45
C PHE A 208 -7.99 13.92 -6.03
N GLY A 209 -8.41 14.05 -7.28
CA GLY A 209 -9.34 13.13 -7.94
C GLY A 209 -10.73 13.71 -8.22
N PHE A 210 -11.63 12.83 -8.65
CA PHE A 210 -12.87 13.22 -9.35
C PHE A 210 -14.13 13.13 -8.49
N LEU A 211 -14.02 12.95 -7.16
CA LEU A 211 -15.17 12.96 -6.25
C LEU A 211 -15.63 14.37 -5.87
N PRO A 212 -16.90 14.54 -5.45
CA PRO A 212 -17.38 15.73 -4.74
C PRO A 212 -16.50 16.16 -3.55
N SER A 213 -16.05 15.21 -2.73
CA SER A 213 -15.11 15.48 -1.63
C SER A 213 -13.73 15.97 -2.11
N ASN A 214 -13.26 15.50 -3.28
CA ASN A 214 -12.01 15.98 -3.86
C ASN A 214 -12.14 17.41 -4.38
N LEU A 215 -13.31 17.86 -4.86
CA LEU A 215 -13.56 19.28 -5.17
C LEU A 215 -13.50 20.15 -3.91
N SER A 216 -14.13 19.71 -2.81
CA SER A 216 -14.01 20.40 -1.52
C SER A 216 -12.54 20.52 -1.08
N GLN A 217 -11.77 19.45 -1.25
CA GLN A 217 -10.35 19.41 -0.93
C GLN A 217 -9.49 20.33 -1.82
N LEU A 218 -9.79 20.41 -3.12
CA LEU A 218 -9.13 21.36 -4.04
C LEU A 218 -9.33 22.81 -3.57
N PHE A 219 -10.58 23.19 -3.28
CA PHE A 219 -10.93 24.55 -2.85
C PHE A 219 -10.49 24.88 -1.41
N TYR A 220 -10.24 23.87 -0.57
CA TYR A 220 -9.59 24.05 0.73
C TYR A 220 -8.16 24.57 0.60
N TYR A 221 -7.40 24.10 -0.39
CA TYR A 221 -6.02 24.54 -0.61
C TYR A 221 -5.89 25.77 -1.50
N ALA A 222 -6.85 26.00 -2.41
CA ALA A 222 -6.86 27.13 -3.33
C ALA A 222 -7.09 28.47 -2.62
N ASN A 223 -6.29 29.48 -2.99
CA ASN A 223 -6.36 30.83 -2.46
C ASN A 223 -7.57 31.61 -3.02
N PHE A 224 -8.03 32.61 -2.28
CA PHE A 224 -9.23 33.36 -2.62
C PHE A 224 -9.11 34.21 -3.89
N GLU A 225 -7.91 34.68 -4.24
CA GLU A 225 -7.70 35.49 -5.45
C GLU A 225 -7.90 34.66 -6.73
N SER A 226 -7.31 33.46 -6.78
CA SER A 226 -7.45 32.55 -7.93
C SER A 226 -8.87 32.00 -8.06
N LEU A 227 -9.54 31.67 -6.95
CA LEU A 227 -10.96 31.28 -6.95
C LEU A 227 -11.87 32.41 -7.42
N ALA A 228 -11.62 33.66 -7.03
CA ALA A 228 -12.42 34.80 -7.47
C ALA A 228 -12.28 35.06 -8.98
N LYS A 229 -11.10 34.80 -9.56
CA LYS A 229 -10.88 34.82 -11.02
C LYS A 229 -11.60 33.66 -11.71
N GLU A 230 -11.42 32.42 -11.23
CA GLU A 230 -12.02 31.21 -11.82
C GLU A 230 -13.56 31.30 -11.89
N PHE A 231 -14.19 31.86 -10.85
CA PHE A 231 -15.65 31.99 -10.76
C PHE A 231 -16.21 33.34 -11.27
N ASN A 232 -15.40 34.16 -11.95
CA ASN A 232 -15.80 35.47 -12.50
C ASN A 232 -16.36 36.47 -11.45
N ILE A 233 -15.90 36.39 -10.20
CA ILE A 233 -16.28 37.29 -9.09
C ILE A 233 -15.10 38.15 -8.59
N ALA A 234 -14.07 38.34 -9.42
CA ALA A 234 -12.83 39.07 -9.09
C ALA A 234 -13.03 40.55 -8.69
N SER A 235 -14.22 41.12 -8.89
CA SER A 235 -14.63 42.45 -8.42
C SER A 235 -15.10 42.49 -6.95
N GLU A 236 -15.10 41.34 -6.27
CA GLU A 236 -15.50 41.18 -4.87
C GLU A 236 -14.44 40.37 -4.11
N LYS A 237 -14.30 40.63 -2.82
CA LYS A 237 -13.32 39.94 -1.97
C LYS A 237 -13.99 38.74 -1.32
N ILE A 238 -13.62 37.52 -1.71
CA ILE A 238 -14.04 36.30 -0.99
C ILE A 238 -13.57 36.42 0.47
N THR A 239 -14.50 36.25 1.41
CA THR A 239 -14.26 36.24 2.86
C THR A 239 -14.33 34.84 3.44
N LYS A 240 -15.18 33.98 2.85
CA LYS A 240 -15.34 32.58 3.25
C LYS A 240 -15.80 31.72 2.07
N ILE A 241 -15.44 30.43 2.11
CA ILE A 241 -15.97 29.42 1.20
C ILE A 241 -16.30 28.16 1.99
N LYS A 242 -17.42 27.52 1.66
CA LYS A 242 -17.98 26.35 2.34
C LYS A 242 -18.49 25.35 1.30
N SER A 243 -18.57 24.06 1.64
CA SER A 243 -19.13 23.03 0.75
C SER A 243 -19.94 21.97 1.47
N ASN A 244 -20.99 21.47 0.83
CA ASN A 244 -21.68 20.23 1.18
C ASN A 244 -21.46 19.22 0.04
N PHE A 245 -21.20 17.96 0.37
CA PHE A 245 -20.92 16.94 -0.65
C PHE A 245 -21.42 15.55 -0.25
N ASN A 246 -21.73 14.73 -1.24
CA ASN A 246 -22.03 13.31 -1.06
C ASN A 246 -21.41 12.51 -2.22
N ASP A 247 -20.38 11.72 -1.90
CA ASP A 247 -19.63 10.93 -2.88
C ASP A 247 -20.35 9.65 -3.33
N GLN A 248 -21.32 9.15 -2.56
CA GLN A 248 -22.13 7.98 -2.98
C GLN A 248 -23.09 8.39 -4.10
N ASN A 249 -23.73 9.55 -3.93
CA ASN A 249 -24.68 10.09 -4.90
C ASN A 249 -24.01 10.93 -6.00
N GLY A 250 -22.78 11.42 -5.76
CA GLY A 250 -22.03 12.24 -6.70
C GLY A 250 -22.55 13.68 -6.75
N THR A 251 -22.95 14.25 -5.61
CA THR A 251 -23.52 15.61 -5.52
C THR A 251 -22.56 16.57 -4.81
N PHE A 252 -22.41 17.79 -5.33
CA PHE A 252 -21.56 18.83 -4.76
C PHE A 252 -22.29 20.17 -4.73
N GLU A 253 -22.25 20.84 -3.58
CA GLU A 253 -22.78 22.17 -3.37
C GLU A 253 -21.73 23.07 -2.71
N MET A 254 -21.66 24.32 -3.09
CA MET A 254 -20.65 25.26 -2.61
C MET A 254 -21.23 26.66 -2.41
N LEU A 255 -20.93 27.24 -1.25
CA LEU A 255 -21.31 28.59 -0.86
C LEU A 255 -20.04 29.45 -0.78
N ILE A 256 -19.97 30.50 -1.60
CA ILE A 256 -18.93 31.53 -1.56
C ILE A 256 -19.53 32.77 -0.91
N GLN A 257 -18.89 33.31 0.12
CA GLN A 257 -19.28 34.55 0.77
C GLN A 257 -18.24 35.62 0.42
N THR A 258 -18.69 36.77 -0.06
CA THR A 258 -17.82 37.92 -0.35
C THR A 258 -17.96 39.00 0.73
N ASP A 259 -17.36 40.16 0.50
CA ASP A 259 -17.58 41.39 1.26
C ASP A 259 -18.93 42.06 0.94
N LYS A 260 -19.64 41.62 -0.11
CA LYS A 260 -20.87 42.25 -0.62
C LYS A 260 -22.09 41.31 -0.61
N ARG A 261 -21.92 40.03 -0.97
CA ARG A 261 -23.03 39.07 -1.14
C ARG A 261 -22.58 37.61 -1.00
N ASN A 262 -23.55 36.70 -1.07
CA ASN A 262 -23.31 35.26 -1.17
C ASN A 262 -23.53 34.78 -2.62
N TYR A 263 -22.76 33.77 -3.02
CA TYR A 263 -22.92 33.03 -4.28
C TYR A 263 -23.02 31.52 -4.00
N PHE A 264 -23.77 30.81 -4.84
CA PHE A 264 -24.06 29.39 -4.66
C PHE A 264 -23.88 28.59 -5.95
N LEU A 265 -23.16 27.47 -5.88
CA LEU A 265 -22.98 26.51 -6.97
C LEU A 265 -23.55 25.15 -6.55
N LYS A 266 -24.31 24.48 -7.45
CA LYS A 266 -24.84 23.13 -7.24
C LYS A 266 -24.73 22.24 -8.48
N THR A 267 -23.97 21.16 -8.38
CA THR A 267 -23.75 20.17 -9.44
C THR A 267 -23.95 18.73 -8.93
N ASP A 268 -24.11 17.80 -9.87
CA ASP A 268 -24.26 16.37 -9.60
C ASP A 268 -23.75 15.53 -10.79
N TYR A 269 -23.59 14.22 -10.57
CA TYR A 269 -23.18 13.23 -11.59
C TYR A 269 -24.08 13.20 -12.84
N LEU A 270 -25.35 13.62 -12.77
CA LEU A 270 -26.24 13.66 -13.94
C LEU A 270 -25.91 14.86 -14.84
N LYS A 271 -25.67 16.02 -14.24
CA LYS A 271 -25.27 17.25 -14.93
C LYS A 271 -23.81 17.21 -15.42
N GLN A 272 -22.86 16.78 -14.58
CA GLN A 272 -21.42 16.74 -14.87
C GLN A 272 -20.87 15.31 -14.74
N LYS A 273 -20.63 14.64 -15.87
CA LYS A 273 -20.13 13.25 -15.90
C LYS A 273 -18.66 13.10 -15.50
N SER A 274 -17.91 14.19 -15.44
CA SER A 274 -16.55 14.19 -14.87
C SER A 274 -16.58 13.91 -13.36
N LEU A 275 -17.56 14.47 -12.64
CA LEU A 275 -17.81 14.24 -11.22
C LEU A 275 -18.24 12.78 -11.02
N LYS A 276 -17.47 12.01 -10.25
CA LYS A 276 -17.69 10.57 -10.05
C LYS A 276 -18.35 10.25 -8.72
N ARG A 277 -18.92 9.05 -8.66
CA ARG A 277 -19.49 8.42 -7.48
C ARG A 277 -18.60 7.29 -7.00
N ASP A 278 -18.72 6.92 -5.72
CA ASP A 278 -18.05 5.75 -5.13
C ASP A 278 -18.30 4.47 -5.96
N LEU A 279 -19.53 4.29 -6.46
CA LEU A 279 -19.92 3.19 -7.33
C LEU A 279 -19.08 3.08 -8.61
N ASP A 280 -18.67 4.20 -9.20
CA ASP A 280 -17.94 4.20 -10.48
C ASP A 280 -16.52 3.62 -10.30
N TYR A 281 -15.88 3.85 -9.14
CA TYR A 281 -14.59 3.24 -8.78
C TYR A 281 -14.73 1.75 -8.43
N PHE A 282 -15.79 1.39 -7.70
CA PHE A 282 -16.05 -0.02 -7.38
C PHE A 282 -16.35 -0.86 -8.61
N GLN A 283 -17.15 -0.34 -9.55
CA GLN A 283 -17.41 -0.98 -10.85
C GLN A 283 -16.11 -1.13 -11.65
N TYR A 284 -15.26 -0.11 -11.66
CA TYR A 284 -13.97 -0.16 -12.34
C TYR A 284 -13.08 -1.29 -11.82
N ILE A 285 -13.04 -1.52 -10.50
CA ILE A 285 -12.28 -2.63 -9.89
C ILE A 285 -12.96 -3.98 -10.19
N TYR A 286 -14.28 -4.06 -10.05
CA TYR A 286 -15.07 -5.26 -10.27
C TYR A 286 -14.95 -5.82 -11.70
N ASP A 287 -14.95 -4.95 -12.70
CA ASP A 287 -14.82 -5.36 -14.11
C ASP A 287 -13.45 -5.96 -14.46
N ARG A 288 -12.44 -5.71 -13.62
CA ARG A 288 -11.03 -6.08 -13.83
C ARG A 288 -10.52 -7.18 -12.91
N SER A 289 -11.30 -7.56 -11.89
CA SER A 289 -10.90 -8.48 -10.84
C SER A 289 -11.81 -9.70 -10.73
N PHE A 290 -11.20 -10.81 -10.33
CA PHE A 290 -11.83 -12.11 -10.12
C PHE A 290 -11.07 -12.84 -9.01
N SER A 291 -11.62 -13.95 -8.55
CA SER A 291 -10.93 -14.85 -7.61
C SER A 291 -10.46 -16.10 -8.34
N LEU A 292 -9.31 -16.63 -7.94
CA LEU A 292 -8.87 -17.99 -8.31
C LEU A 292 -8.84 -18.89 -7.09
N THR A 293 -9.15 -20.16 -7.33
CA THR A 293 -9.20 -21.24 -6.35
C THR A 293 -8.10 -22.25 -6.70
N ILE A 294 -7.07 -22.30 -5.86
CA ILE A 294 -5.88 -23.13 -6.05
C ILE A 294 -6.01 -24.36 -5.16
N ARG A 295 -6.22 -25.51 -5.80
CA ARG A 295 -6.42 -26.80 -5.13
C ARG A 295 -5.14 -27.62 -5.18
N THR A 296 -4.56 -27.90 -4.01
CA THR A 296 -3.34 -28.70 -3.88
C THR A 296 -3.52 -29.91 -2.97
N LYS A 297 -2.88 -31.03 -3.27
CA LYS A 297 -2.64 -32.15 -2.37
C LYS A 297 -1.21 -32.01 -1.87
N ARG A 298 -1.01 -31.82 -0.56
CA ARG A 298 0.33 -31.63 0.02
C ARG A 298 0.52 -32.46 1.28
N TRP A 299 1.77 -32.80 1.57
CA TRP A 299 2.13 -33.55 2.76
C TRP A 299 1.92 -32.68 4.00
N GLU A 300 1.00 -33.10 4.86
CA GLU A 300 0.66 -32.41 6.10
C GLU A 300 0.79 -33.40 7.27
N ALA A 301 1.19 -32.88 8.43
CA ALA A 301 1.19 -33.68 9.64
C ALA A 301 -0.24 -34.04 10.04
N ASP A 302 -0.47 -35.30 10.39
CA ASP A 302 -1.53 -35.64 11.34
C ASP A 302 -1.03 -35.42 12.74
N LYS A 303 -1.93 -34.92 13.58
CA LYS A 303 -1.65 -34.61 14.98
C LYS A 303 -2.72 -35.21 15.87
N ASP A 304 -2.30 -35.61 17.06
CA ASP A 304 -3.23 -36.02 18.12
C ASP A 304 -3.84 -34.80 18.84
N ASN A 305 -4.70 -35.09 19.82
CA ASN A 305 -5.36 -34.07 20.66
C ASN A 305 -4.37 -33.22 21.50
N PHE A 306 -3.11 -33.62 21.59
CA PHE A 306 -2.03 -32.87 22.26
C PHE A 306 -1.15 -32.11 21.26
N ASN A 307 -1.58 -31.98 19.99
CA ASN A 307 -0.86 -31.29 18.92
C ASN A 307 0.51 -31.95 18.59
N ARG A 308 0.72 -33.21 19.01
CA ARG A 308 1.92 -34.01 18.71
C ARG A 308 1.76 -34.68 17.35
N ILE A 309 2.82 -34.75 16.54
CA ILE A 309 2.79 -35.37 15.22
C ILE A 309 2.71 -36.90 15.39
N ILE A 310 1.79 -37.54 14.66
CA ILE A 310 1.57 -39.01 14.72
C ILE A 310 1.86 -39.73 13.40
N ASP A 311 1.59 -39.09 12.26
CA ASP A 311 2.01 -39.53 10.93
C ASP A 311 2.00 -38.31 9.97
N TYR A 312 2.37 -38.53 8.73
CA TYR A 312 2.19 -37.61 7.62
C TYR A 312 1.35 -38.28 6.52
N ARG A 313 0.44 -37.51 5.91
CA ARG A 313 -0.30 -37.92 4.70
C ARG A 313 -0.49 -36.76 3.73
N LEU A 314 -0.77 -37.08 2.47
CA LEU A 314 -1.29 -36.10 1.53
C LEU A 314 -2.69 -35.66 1.96
N LYS A 315 -2.89 -34.36 2.15
CA LYS A 315 -4.21 -33.75 2.39
C LYS A 315 -4.57 -32.82 1.25
N GLY A 316 -5.81 -32.90 0.79
CA GLY A 316 -6.39 -31.92 -0.13
C GLY A 316 -6.66 -30.62 0.61
N LEU A 317 -6.16 -29.51 0.08
CA LEU A 317 -6.33 -28.17 0.59
C LEU A 317 -6.66 -27.19 -0.54
N GLU A 318 -7.49 -26.22 -0.22
CA GLU A 318 -7.94 -25.16 -1.11
C GLU A 318 -7.47 -23.81 -0.55
N GLU A 319 -6.77 -23.03 -1.39
CA GLU A 319 -6.40 -21.66 -1.09
C GLU A 319 -7.06 -20.74 -2.13
N VAL A 320 -7.62 -19.61 -1.69
CA VAL A 320 -8.39 -18.67 -2.51
C VAL A 320 -7.76 -17.28 -2.40
N GLY A 321 -7.69 -16.56 -3.51
CA GLY A 321 -7.18 -15.19 -3.53
C GLY A 321 -7.68 -14.38 -4.70
N THR A 322 -7.52 -13.05 -4.59
CA THR A 322 -7.94 -12.08 -5.60
C THR A 322 -6.86 -11.90 -6.67
N PHE A 323 -7.29 -11.82 -7.93
CA PHE A 323 -6.47 -11.58 -9.11
C PHE A 323 -7.11 -10.48 -9.96
N TRP A 324 -6.30 -9.72 -10.69
CA TRP A 324 -6.77 -8.71 -11.63
C TRP A 324 -5.82 -8.54 -12.80
N VAL A 325 -6.33 -8.09 -13.95
CA VAL A 325 -5.56 -8.01 -15.19
C VAL A 325 -4.77 -6.71 -15.27
N LEU A 326 -3.44 -6.81 -15.40
CA LEU A 326 -2.54 -5.70 -15.69
C LEU A 326 -2.58 -5.33 -17.19
N ASP A 327 -2.36 -6.33 -18.04
CA ASP A 327 -2.21 -6.18 -19.49
C ASP A 327 -2.36 -7.55 -20.19
N ARG A 328 -2.37 -7.57 -21.52
CA ARG A 328 -2.25 -8.78 -22.35
C ARG A 328 -0.95 -8.78 -23.14
N VAL A 329 -0.32 -9.94 -23.24
CA VAL A 329 0.81 -10.19 -24.15
C VAL A 329 0.32 -10.33 -25.58
N ILE A 330 1.00 -9.66 -26.51
CA ILE A 330 0.70 -9.75 -27.94
C ILE A 330 1.53 -10.90 -28.53
N ASN A 331 0.85 -11.99 -28.90
CA ASN A 331 1.45 -13.20 -29.47
C ASN A 331 0.59 -13.73 -30.64
N GLN A 332 0.96 -14.89 -31.19
CA GLN A 332 0.25 -15.56 -32.29
C GLN A 332 -0.58 -16.77 -31.83
N ASP A 333 -0.90 -16.89 -30.53
CA ASP A 333 -1.66 -18.02 -29.99
C ASP A 333 -3.12 -17.99 -30.48
N LYS A 334 -3.52 -19.04 -31.19
CA LYS A 334 -4.85 -19.12 -31.81
C LYS A 334 -5.93 -19.50 -30.80
N ASP A 335 -5.58 -20.26 -29.77
CA ASP A 335 -6.54 -20.92 -28.88
C ASP A 335 -6.63 -20.23 -27.50
N ASN A 336 -5.61 -19.46 -27.13
CA ASN A 336 -5.49 -18.82 -25.82
C ASN A 336 -5.25 -17.31 -25.89
N TRP A 337 -5.64 -16.60 -24.84
CA TRP A 337 -5.15 -15.27 -24.48
C TRP A 337 -4.04 -15.42 -23.45
N GLU A 338 -2.89 -14.76 -23.64
CA GLU A 338 -1.80 -14.73 -22.65
C GLU A 338 -1.89 -13.42 -21.85
N LEU A 339 -2.36 -13.50 -20.61
CA LEU A 339 -2.62 -12.34 -19.74
C LEU A 339 -1.54 -12.17 -18.67
N LEU A 340 -1.24 -10.92 -18.33
CA LEU A 340 -0.52 -10.55 -17.12
C LEU A 340 -1.54 -10.32 -15.99
N LEU A 341 -1.53 -11.19 -14.98
CA LEU A 341 -2.41 -11.12 -13.82
C LEU A 341 -1.61 -10.73 -12.57
N ALA A 342 -2.05 -9.71 -11.84
CA ALA A 342 -1.45 -9.35 -10.56
C ALA A 342 -2.15 -10.02 -9.37
N THR A 343 -1.34 -10.38 -8.37
CA THR A 343 -1.76 -10.84 -7.03
C THR A 343 -0.61 -10.66 -6.02
N ASN A 344 -0.72 -11.20 -4.80
CA ASN A 344 0.39 -11.25 -3.84
C ASN A 344 1.26 -12.51 -4.03
N LEU A 345 2.51 -12.49 -3.56
CA LEU A 345 3.39 -13.68 -3.56
C LEU A 345 2.75 -14.83 -2.79
N HIS A 346 2.20 -14.52 -1.61
CA HIS A 346 1.64 -15.54 -0.70
C HIS A 346 0.33 -16.17 -1.19
N VAL A 347 -0.34 -15.58 -2.19
CA VAL A 347 -1.55 -16.16 -2.81
C VAL A 347 -1.19 -17.27 -3.80
N PHE A 348 -0.01 -17.22 -4.41
CA PHE A 348 0.49 -18.25 -5.33
C PHE A 348 1.71 -19.00 -4.74
N ASP A 349 1.81 -19.09 -3.41
CA ASP A 349 2.92 -19.75 -2.72
C ASP A 349 2.77 -21.28 -2.73
N LEU A 350 3.24 -21.90 -3.81
CA LEU A 350 3.23 -23.34 -3.97
C LEU A 350 4.37 -24.04 -3.17
N THR A 351 5.17 -23.33 -2.37
CA THR A 351 6.25 -23.97 -1.58
C THR A 351 5.69 -24.93 -0.53
N LYS A 352 4.47 -24.69 -0.03
CA LYS A 352 3.79 -25.65 0.88
C LYS A 352 3.51 -27.00 0.22
N THR A 353 3.40 -27.02 -1.11
CA THR A 353 3.08 -28.21 -1.90
C THR A 353 4.35 -28.89 -2.42
N PHE A 354 5.28 -28.12 -2.99
CA PHE A 354 6.42 -28.68 -3.72
C PHE A 354 7.77 -28.60 -3.00
N ASP A 355 7.97 -27.75 -1.99
CA ASP A 355 9.26 -27.67 -1.29
C ASP A 355 9.40 -28.79 -0.25
N LYS A 356 10.05 -29.89 -0.63
CA LYS A 356 10.30 -31.04 0.26
C LYS A 356 11.30 -30.74 1.39
N THR A 357 12.09 -29.67 1.31
CA THR A 357 13.18 -29.41 2.27
C THR A 357 12.65 -29.12 3.68
N ARG A 358 11.38 -28.70 3.80
CA ARG A 358 10.65 -28.54 5.07
C ARG A 358 10.60 -29.80 5.94
N PHE A 359 10.83 -30.98 5.35
CA PHE A 359 10.81 -32.27 6.04
C PHE A 359 12.21 -32.73 6.48
N GLU A 360 13.28 -32.11 6.00
CA GLU A 360 14.68 -32.52 6.29
C GLU A 360 15.06 -32.37 7.76
N SER A 361 14.47 -31.41 8.47
CA SER A 361 14.75 -31.14 9.89
C SER A 361 13.87 -31.94 10.86
N ASN A 362 12.87 -32.69 10.39
CA ASN A 362 12.00 -33.48 11.25
C ASN A 362 12.30 -34.98 11.13
N LYS A 363 12.70 -35.61 12.26
CA LYS A 363 12.94 -37.06 12.35
C LYS A 363 11.70 -37.88 11.96
N ASP A 364 10.50 -37.40 12.31
CA ASP A 364 9.24 -38.10 12.07
C ASP A 364 8.82 -38.02 10.58
N ALA A 365 9.41 -37.11 9.80
CA ALA A 365 9.11 -36.93 8.38
C ALA A 365 9.98 -37.81 7.44
N LYS A 366 10.81 -38.71 7.98
CA LYS A 366 11.67 -39.61 7.18
C LYS A 366 10.88 -40.44 6.14
N LYS A 367 9.67 -40.88 6.50
CA LYS A 367 8.72 -41.57 5.60
C LYS A 367 8.33 -40.72 4.39
N VAL A 368 8.03 -39.43 4.60
CA VAL A 368 7.69 -38.47 3.53
C VAL A 368 8.86 -38.34 2.55
N LEU A 369 10.07 -38.13 3.07
CA LEU A 369 11.27 -37.98 2.25
C LEU A 369 11.58 -39.25 1.45
N ASP A 370 11.46 -40.43 2.05
CA ASP A 370 11.67 -41.72 1.37
C ASP A 370 10.64 -41.96 0.25
N THR A 371 9.36 -41.77 0.54
CA THR A 371 8.26 -41.88 -0.44
C THR A 371 8.43 -40.92 -1.61
N TRP A 372 8.73 -39.64 -1.33
CA TRP A 372 8.95 -38.61 -2.36
C TRP A 372 10.22 -38.89 -3.19
N ASN A 373 11.33 -39.27 -2.55
CA ASN A 373 12.57 -39.64 -3.27
C ASN A 373 12.36 -40.87 -4.17
N LYS A 374 11.51 -41.83 -3.77
CA LYS A 374 11.08 -42.98 -4.59
C LYS A 374 10.05 -42.62 -5.68
N GLN A 375 9.69 -41.34 -5.83
CA GLN A 375 8.68 -40.83 -6.76
C GLN A 375 7.29 -41.47 -6.58
N LYS A 376 6.96 -41.86 -5.34
CA LYS A 376 5.63 -42.35 -4.93
C LYS A 376 4.86 -41.23 -4.23
N GLU A 377 3.53 -41.25 -4.32
CA GLU A 377 2.61 -40.34 -3.60
C GLU A 377 3.05 -38.86 -3.65
N LEU A 378 3.20 -38.33 -4.85
CA LEU A 378 3.75 -37.00 -5.08
C LEU A 378 2.70 -35.87 -4.89
N PRO A 379 3.02 -34.80 -4.14
CA PRO A 379 2.12 -33.68 -3.89
C PRO A 379 1.95 -32.81 -5.14
N GLY A 380 0.76 -32.29 -5.41
CA GLY A 380 0.46 -31.58 -6.66
C GLY A 380 -0.93 -30.95 -6.69
N PHE A 381 -1.48 -30.69 -7.87
CA PHE A 381 -2.81 -30.14 -8.07
C PHE A 381 -3.88 -31.22 -8.30
N TRP A 382 -5.15 -30.88 -8.08
CA TRP A 382 -6.31 -31.77 -8.21
C TRP A 382 -7.60 -31.03 -8.59
N ASN A 383 -8.60 -31.75 -9.11
CA ASN A 383 -9.76 -31.15 -9.79
C ASN A 383 -11.03 -31.02 -8.92
N THR A 384 -11.32 -31.96 -8.02
CA THR A 384 -12.60 -31.97 -7.26
C THR A 384 -12.47 -31.26 -5.91
N ASN A 385 -13.41 -31.49 -4.96
CA ASN A 385 -13.21 -31.21 -3.53
C ASN A 385 -13.25 -32.51 -2.66
N SER A 386 -13.24 -33.69 -3.30
CA SER A 386 -13.15 -34.98 -2.59
C SER A 386 -11.74 -35.23 -2.03
N GLN A 387 -11.65 -35.65 -0.78
CA GLN A 387 -10.38 -36.14 -0.20
C GLN A 387 -9.87 -37.42 -0.89
N GLU A 388 -10.77 -38.16 -1.55
CA GLU A 388 -10.49 -39.41 -2.29
C GLU A 388 -10.13 -39.17 -3.77
N ASP A 389 -9.99 -37.90 -4.19
CA ASP A 389 -9.64 -37.58 -5.56
C ASP A 389 -8.32 -38.30 -5.96
N THR A 390 -8.37 -39.15 -6.98
CA THR A 390 -7.22 -39.91 -7.51
C THR A 390 -6.64 -39.31 -8.78
N SER A 391 -6.96 -38.05 -9.10
CA SER A 391 -6.53 -37.39 -10.33
C SER A 391 -5.02 -37.50 -10.56
N ILE A 392 -4.65 -38.04 -11.70
CA ILE A 392 -3.26 -38.08 -12.19
C ILE A 392 -2.73 -36.63 -12.29
N ARG A 393 -1.41 -36.45 -12.17
CA ARG A 393 -0.69 -35.16 -12.31
C ARG A 393 -0.72 -34.56 -13.73
N LYS A 394 -1.90 -34.44 -14.33
CA LYS A 394 -2.15 -33.93 -15.69
C LYS A 394 -3.60 -33.49 -15.82
N ASN A 395 -3.90 -32.60 -16.76
CA ASN A 395 -5.27 -32.16 -17.09
C ASN A 395 -6.05 -31.62 -15.87
N VAL A 396 -5.36 -30.91 -14.98
CA VAL A 396 -5.97 -30.20 -13.85
C VAL A 396 -6.11 -28.73 -14.20
N PHE A 397 -7.28 -28.16 -13.95
CA PHE A 397 -7.55 -26.74 -14.21
C PHE A 397 -7.58 -25.94 -12.90
N ILE A 398 -6.93 -24.78 -12.88
CA ILE A 398 -7.28 -23.75 -11.90
C ILE A 398 -8.72 -23.33 -12.15
N LYS A 399 -9.49 -23.21 -11.07
CA LYS A 399 -10.86 -22.70 -11.11
C LYS A 399 -10.88 -21.24 -10.72
N GLY A 400 -11.85 -20.51 -11.23
CA GLY A 400 -12.03 -19.10 -10.95
C GLY A 400 -13.49 -18.72 -10.84
N THR A 401 -13.72 -17.56 -10.23
CA THR A 401 -15.06 -17.03 -10.00
C THR A 401 -15.07 -15.51 -9.97
N ARG A 402 -16.25 -14.94 -10.22
CA ARG A 402 -16.56 -13.50 -10.13
C ARG A 402 -17.96 -13.34 -9.56
N GLY A 403 -18.31 -12.12 -9.16
CA GLY A 403 -19.70 -11.83 -8.79
C GLY A 403 -20.67 -12.11 -9.94
N ILE A 404 -21.88 -12.58 -9.60
CA ILE A 404 -22.91 -12.94 -10.58
C ILE A 404 -23.54 -11.73 -11.27
N GLU A 405 -23.46 -10.54 -10.67
CA GLU A 405 -24.05 -9.33 -11.23
C GLU A 405 -23.19 -8.79 -12.38
N LYS A 406 -23.82 -8.32 -13.45
CA LYS A 406 -23.10 -7.73 -14.60
C LYS A 406 -22.53 -6.36 -14.26
N ASP A 407 -23.32 -5.56 -13.56
CA ASP A 407 -23.08 -4.18 -13.19
C ASP A 407 -23.53 -4.02 -11.72
N LEU A 408 -22.76 -3.32 -10.90
CA LEU A 408 -23.01 -3.11 -9.47
C LEU A 408 -24.16 -2.12 -9.25
N LYS A 409 -24.95 -2.36 -8.20
CA LYS A 409 -25.97 -1.41 -7.70
C LYS A 409 -25.36 -0.41 -6.72
N SER A 410 -25.97 0.75 -6.51
CA SER A 410 -25.44 1.80 -5.62
C SER A 410 -25.44 1.45 -4.14
N ASP A 411 -26.22 0.46 -3.73
CA ASP A 411 -26.48 0.00 -2.37
C ASP A 411 -25.80 -1.33 -2.02
N PHE A 412 -24.92 -1.85 -2.89
CA PHE A 412 -24.25 -3.12 -2.63
C PHE A 412 -23.29 -3.05 -1.43
N GLU A 413 -23.41 -4.00 -0.51
CA GLU A 413 -22.39 -4.28 0.51
C GLU A 413 -21.41 -5.35 0.01
N PHE A 414 -21.95 -6.40 -0.63
CA PHE A 414 -21.21 -7.47 -1.27
C PHE A 414 -21.96 -7.99 -2.51
N VAL A 415 -21.24 -8.58 -3.46
CA VAL A 415 -21.82 -9.34 -4.58
C VAL A 415 -21.40 -10.80 -4.50
N SER A 416 -22.39 -11.69 -4.38
CA SER A 416 -22.12 -13.12 -4.26
C SER A 416 -21.67 -13.76 -5.57
N THR A 417 -20.78 -14.74 -5.45
CA THR A 417 -20.37 -15.64 -6.55
C THR A 417 -21.30 -16.84 -6.71
N LYS A 418 -22.19 -17.08 -5.72
CA LYS A 418 -22.97 -18.33 -5.55
C LYS A 418 -22.10 -19.59 -5.62
N SER A 419 -20.85 -19.48 -5.15
CA SER A 419 -19.83 -20.54 -5.22
C SER A 419 -19.63 -21.14 -6.62
N LYS A 420 -19.92 -20.36 -7.69
CA LYS A 420 -19.76 -20.80 -9.08
C LYS A 420 -18.27 -20.86 -9.43
N LEU A 421 -17.75 -22.04 -9.72
CA LEU A 421 -16.33 -22.26 -10.05
C LEU A 421 -16.17 -22.77 -11.48
N ASP A 422 -15.79 -21.87 -12.38
CA ASP A 422 -15.51 -22.20 -13.79
C ASP A 422 -14.03 -22.61 -13.97
N ALA A 423 -13.76 -23.52 -14.91
CA ALA A 423 -12.38 -23.88 -15.27
C ALA A 423 -11.73 -22.74 -16.06
N ILE A 424 -10.55 -22.26 -15.63
CA ILE A 424 -9.87 -21.12 -16.25
C ILE A 424 -8.73 -21.60 -17.13
N PHE A 425 -7.67 -22.19 -16.57
CA PHE A 425 -6.49 -22.63 -17.31
C PHE A 425 -5.88 -23.93 -16.75
N SER A 426 -5.21 -24.70 -17.60
CA SER A 426 -4.46 -25.90 -17.19
C SER A 426 -3.24 -25.50 -16.37
N ILE A 427 -3.11 -26.04 -15.15
CA ILE A 427 -2.08 -25.63 -14.19
C ILE A 427 -0.74 -26.32 -14.42
N TYR A 428 -0.75 -27.62 -14.74
CA TYR A 428 0.49 -28.41 -14.85
C TYR A 428 1.39 -27.94 -15.99
N ASP A 429 0.80 -27.42 -17.07
CA ASP A 429 1.53 -26.91 -18.23
C ASP A 429 2.19 -25.53 -17.98
N GLN A 430 1.90 -24.89 -16.84
CA GLN A 430 2.21 -23.47 -16.63
C GLN A 430 2.80 -23.13 -15.26
N TYR A 431 2.54 -23.89 -14.18
CA TYR A 431 2.75 -23.40 -12.82
C TYR A 431 4.19 -22.98 -12.46
N LEU A 432 5.20 -23.61 -13.07
CA LEU A 432 6.62 -23.26 -12.85
C LEU A 432 7.04 -21.95 -13.54
N ASP A 433 6.39 -21.61 -14.66
CA ASP A 433 6.67 -20.43 -15.49
C ASP A 433 5.66 -19.30 -15.30
N ALA A 434 4.51 -19.59 -14.67
CA ALA A 434 3.45 -18.62 -14.44
C ALA A 434 3.99 -17.42 -13.65
N SER A 435 4.79 -17.65 -12.60
CA SER A 435 5.45 -16.62 -11.79
C SER A 435 6.47 -15.80 -12.60
N TYR A 436 5.99 -14.81 -13.35
CA TYR A 436 6.76 -14.06 -14.34
C TYR A 436 7.57 -12.91 -13.72
N PHE A 437 6.96 -12.10 -12.85
CA PHE A 437 7.62 -10.98 -12.21
C PHE A 437 7.29 -10.89 -10.71
N TYR A 438 8.33 -10.71 -9.91
CA TYR A 438 8.29 -10.44 -8.47
C TYR A 438 9.43 -9.51 -8.15
N TYR A 439 9.22 -8.55 -7.25
CA TYR A 439 10.23 -7.53 -6.98
C TYR A 439 11.24 -7.96 -5.91
N ARG A 440 12.53 -7.75 -6.18
CA ARG A 440 13.63 -7.99 -5.24
C ARG A 440 14.65 -6.86 -5.27
N HIS A 441 15.16 -6.49 -4.09
CA HIS A 441 16.16 -5.46 -3.90
C HIS A 441 17.03 -5.69 -2.66
N ASN A 442 18.12 -4.94 -2.58
CA ASN A 442 18.96 -4.90 -1.38
C ASN A 442 18.36 -3.93 -0.34
N ALA A 443 18.29 -4.34 0.91
CA ALA A 443 17.87 -3.50 2.04
C ALA A 443 18.90 -3.56 3.18
N SER A 444 19.06 -2.45 3.89
CA SER A 444 20.01 -2.25 4.99
C SER A 444 19.36 -1.49 6.15
N ASP A 445 20.11 -1.35 7.24
CA ASP A 445 19.74 -0.57 8.43
C ASP A 445 18.48 -1.12 9.12
N ILE A 446 18.43 -2.45 9.23
CA ILE A 446 17.29 -3.19 9.79
C ILE A 446 17.65 -3.67 11.20
N SER A 447 16.86 -3.28 12.21
CA SER A 447 16.88 -3.88 13.54
C SER A 447 16.10 -5.21 13.53
N ALA A 448 16.44 -6.14 14.42
CA ALA A 448 15.67 -7.36 14.60
C ALA A 448 15.84 -7.88 16.04
N LYS A 449 14.75 -8.38 16.64
CA LYS A 449 14.80 -8.94 17.99
C LYS A 449 15.39 -10.34 17.94
N ARG A 450 15.94 -10.80 19.08
CA ARG A 450 16.52 -12.14 19.20
C ARG A 450 15.50 -13.25 18.87
N ASN A 451 14.24 -13.08 19.26
CA ASN A 451 13.18 -14.08 19.13
C ASN A 451 12.59 -14.20 17.71
N ASP A 452 13.03 -13.35 16.78
CA ASP A 452 12.65 -13.42 15.36
C ASP A 452 13.64 -14.25 14.52
N ASP A 453 14.67 -14.83 15.16
CA ASP A 453 15.74 -15.62 14.55
C ASP A 453 16.34 -15.01 13.26
N PRO A 454 16.73 -13.71 13.26
CA PRO A 454 17.19 -13.00 12.06
C PRO A 454 18.35 -13.67 11.32
N LYS A 455 19.18 -14.47 12.01
CA LYS A 455 20.29 -15.24 11.41
C LYS A 455 19.83 -16.31 10.40
N LEU A 456 18.53 -16.63 10.33
CA LEU A 456 17.96 -17.51 9.31
C LEU A 456 17.70 -16.80 7.98
N PHE A 457 17.82 -15.47 7.93
CA PHE A 457 17.48 -14.64 6.76
C PHE A 457 18.46 -13.49 6.45
N PHE A 458 19.29 -13.10 7.43
CA PHE A 458 20.34 -12.09 7.29
C PHE A 458 21.72 -12.70 7.58
N ASP A 459 22.71 -12.28 6.80
CA ASP A 459 24.05 -12.89 6.75
C ASP A 459 25.10 -12.04 7.48
N SER A 460 24.87 -10.73 7.53
CA SER A 460 25.79 -9.75 8.07
C SER A 460 25.10 -8.73 8.98
N LYS A 461 25.91 -8.13 9.85
CA LYS A 461 25.60 -6.92 10.60
C LYS A 461 26.62 -5.84 10.28
N ASN A 462 26.20 -4.57 10.29
CA ASN A 462 27.12 -3.45 10.35
C ASN A 462 27.60 -3.19 11.79
N GLU A 463 28.51 -2.22 11.96
CA GLU A 463 29.04 -1.76 13.26
C GLU A 463 27.94 -1.34 14.26
N ASN A 464 26.79 -0.87 13.78
CA ASN A 464 25.64 -0.48 14.57
C ASN A 464 24.70 -1.65 14.92
N ASN A 465 25.15 -2.91 14.70
CA ASN A 465 24.39 -4.14 14.89
C ASN A 465 23.14 -4.31 13.98
N LEU A 466 22.98 -3.46 12.96
CA LEU A 466 21.86 -3.52 12.02
C LEU A 466 22.16 -4.49 10.87
N TYR A 467 21.13 -5.19 10.41
CA TYR A 467 21.21 -6.22 9.38
C TYR A 467 21.01 -5.67 7.97
N SER A 468 21.43 -6.46 6.97
CA SER A 468 21.20 -6.24 5.54
C SER A 468 20.86 -7.54 4.81
N THR A 469 20.08 -7.45 3.72
CA THR A 469 19.67 -8.60 2.90
C THR A 469 19.55 -8.22 1.42
N THR A 470 19.76 -9.18 0.52
CA THR A 470 19.46 -9.08 -0.93
C THR A 470 18.09 -9.67 -1.31
N ASN A 471 17.34 -10.13 -0.31
CA ASN A 471 16.03 -10.78 -0.43
C ASN A 471 14.87 -9.88 0.07
N ALA A 472 15.06 -8.56 0.16
CA ALA A 472 13.96 -7.65 0.41
C ALA A 472 13.14 -7.42 -0.88
N GLY A 473 11.88 -7.03 -0.76
CA GLY A 473 11.00 -6.82 -1.91
C GLY A 473 9.62 -6.31 -1.51
N ALA A 474 8.63 -6.59 -2.36
CA ALA A 474 7.22 -6.33 -2.10
C ALA A 474 6.42 -7.64 -2.15
N ASP A 475 5.33 -7.75 -1.38
CA ASP A 475 4.36 -8.84 -1.52
C ASP A 475 3.46 -8.62 -2.75
N PHE A 476 4.08 -8.69 -3.93
CA PHE A 476 3.49 -8.43 -5.24
C PHE A 476 4.05 -9.42 -6.26
N LEU A 477 3.16 -10.04 -7.02
CA LEU A 477 3.44 -11.05 -8.02
C LEU A 477 2.63 -10.76 -9.27
N VAL A 478 3.29 -10.83 -10.43
CA VAL A 478 2.62 -10.87 -11.73
C VAL A 478 2.78 -12.25 -12.32
N LEU A 479 1.65 -12.91 -12.54
CA LEU A 479 1.58 -14.15 -13.28
C LEU A 479 1.42 -13.86 -14.78
N LYS A 480 2.11 -14.62 -15.63
CA LYS A 480 1.88 -14.66 -17.08
C LYS A 480 1.22 -16.00 -17.42
N VAL A 481 -0.07 -15.98 -17.74
CA VAL A 481 -0.88 -17.20 -17.93
C VAL A 481 -1.61 -17.22 -19.25
N LYS A 482 -1.68 -18.39 -19.87
CA LYS A 482 -2.53 -18.70 -21.02
C LYS A 482 -3.91 -19.15 -20.53
N ILE A 483 -4.94 -18.41 -20.94
CA ILE A 483 -6.35 -18.70 -20.68
C ILE A 483 -7.01 -19.03 -22.04
N PRO A 484 -7.63 -20.21 -22.23
CA PRO A 484 -8.37 -20.54 -23.45
C PRO A 484 -9.43 -19.47 -23.73
N LYS A 485 -9.55 -19.03 -24.99
CA LYS A 485 -10.36 -17.85 -25.35
C LYS A 485 -11.81 -17.97 -24.89
N ASN A 486 -12.40 -19.16 -25.03
CA ASN A 486 -13.76 -19.47 -24.61
C ASN A 486 -14.01 -19.37 -23.09
N ASN A 487 -12.97 -19.39 -22.26
CA ASN A 487 -13.08 -19.35 -20.80
C ASN A 487 -13.07 -17.92 -20.25
N LEU A 488 -12.54 -16.94 -20.99
CA LEU A 488 -12.33 -15.57 -20.51
C LEU A 488 -13.64 -14.91 -20.02
N LYS A 489 -14.72 -15.07 -20.80
CA LYS A 489 -16.07 -14.60 -20.48
C LYS A 489 -16.61 -14.98 -19.10
N HIS A 490 -16.08 -16.05 -18.48
CA HIS A 490 -16.55 -16.52 -17.18
C HIS A 490 -16.01 -15.69 -16.01
N ILE A 491 -14.83 -15.08 -16.15
CA ILE A 491 -14.20 -14.23 -15.11
C ILE A 491 -14.12 -12.75 -15.51
N LEU A 492 -13.98 -12.45 -16.81
CA LEU A 492 -13.72 -11.11 -17.34
C LEU A 492 -14.62 -10.80 -18.56
N PRO A 493 -15.95 -10.90 -18.46
CA PRO A 493 -16.89 -10.67 -19.57
C PRO A 493 -16.77 -9.30 -20.24
N LYS A 494 -16.32 -8.26 -19.52
CA LYS A 494 -16.12 -6.92 -20.08
C LYS A 494 -14.86 -6.83 -20.95
N LEU A 495 -13.80 -7.57 -20.60
CA LEU A 495 -12.62 -7.71 -21.45
C LEU A 495 -12.92 -8.59 -22.66
N ASP A 496 -13.63 -9.70 -22.46
CA ASP A 496 -14.05 -10.63 -23.53
C ASP A 496 -14.81 -9.93 -24.68
N GLN A 497 -15.59 -8.89 -24.37
CA GLN A 497 -16.32 -8.07 -25.35
C GLN A 497 -15.45 -7.13 -26.19
N ILE A 498 -14.21 -6.83 -25.78
CA ILE A 498 -13.35 -5.81 -26.39
C ILE A 498 -11.92 -6.28 -26.70
N ILE A 499 -11.54 -7.48 -26.26
CA ILE A 499 -10.21 -8.06 -26.45
C ILE A 499 -9.89 -8.23 -27.95
N GLY A 500 -8.71 -7.76 -28.36
CA GLY A 500 -8.30 -7.69 -29.76
C GLY A 500 -8.83 -6.46 -30.53
N LEU A 501 -9.69 -5.62 -29.93
CA LEU A 501 -10.16 -4.37 -30.52
C LEU A 501 -9.35 -3.17 -30.01
N GLU A 502 -9.38 -2.05 -30.73
CA GLU A 502 -8.63 -0.84 -30.33
C GLU A 502 -9.00 -0.33 -28.91
N LYS A 503 -10.25 -0.51 -28.50
CA LYS A 503 -10.78 -0.13 -27.17
C LYS A 503 -10.23 -0.97 -26.02
N GLU A 504 -9.59 -2.10 -26.29
CA GLU A 504 -8.95 -2.96 -25.28
C GLU A 504 -7.91 -2.17 -24.45
N LYS A 505 -7.20 -1.24 -25.09
CA LYS A 505 -6.16 -0.41 -24.47
C LYS A 505 -6.65 0.40 -23.26
N ASP A 506 -7.94 0.72 -23.24
CA ASP A 506 -8.61 1.52 -22.20
C ASP A 506 -9.20 0.64 -21.08
N PHE A 507 -9.23 -0.68 -21.28
CA PHE A 507 -9.51 -1.63 -20.20
C PHE A 507 -8.36 -1.68 -19.21
N TYR A 508 -7.12 -1.73 -19.69
CA TYR A 508 -5.94 -1.87 -18.84
C TYR A 508 -5.68 -0.64 -17.97
N ILE A 509 -5.22 -0.88 -16.76
CA ILE A 509 -5.24 0.10 -15.66
C ILE A 509 -4.18 1.19 -15.91
N ASN A 510 -4.44 2.42 -15.46
CA ASN A 510 -3.43 3.49 -15.44
C ASN A 510 -2.54 3.36 -14.20
N TYR A 511 -1.28 3.76 -14.27
CA TYR A 511 -0.40 3.86 -13.10
C TYR A 511 0.36 5.18 -13.14
N LYS A 512 0.86 5.62 -11.99
CA LYS A 512 1.68 6.83 -11.84
C LYS A 512 2.95 6.49 -11.07
N THR A 513 4.00 7.28 -11.31
CA THR A 513 5.28 7.23 -10.58
C THR A 513 5.38 8.29 -9.47
N ASN A 514 4.34 9.10 -9.29
CA ASN A 514 4.27 10.07 -8.21
C ASN A 514 4.01 9.34 -6.88
N LYS A 515 4.66 9.78 -5.80
CA LYS A 515 4.48 9.21 -4.46
C LYS A 515 3.06 9.47 -3.94
N PHE A 516 2.35 8.40 -3.57
CA PHE A 516 1.03 8.50 -2.95
C PHE A 516 1.10 9.13 -1.55
N HIS A 517 0.00 9.72 -1.09
CA HIS A 517 -0.12 10.28 0.25
C HIS A 517 -1.57 10.14 0.78
N PRO A 518 -1.82 9.80 2.07
CA PRO A 518 -3.16 9.50 2.58
C PRO A 518 -4.15 10.69 2.57
N ILE A 519 -3.65 11.90 2.29
CA ILE A 519 -4.50 13.07 2.00
C ILE A 519 -5.42 12.83 0.79
N GLN A 520 -5.05 11.95 -0.15
CA GLN A 520 -5.86 11.58 -1.31
C GLN A 520 -6.73 10.34 -1.01
N THR A 521 -7.95 10.32 -1.54
CA THR A 521 -8.88 9.19 -1.38
C THR A 521 -8.38 7.98 -2.16
N SER A 522 -8.58 6.77 -1.60
CA SER A 522 -8.31 5.52 -2.31
C SER A 522 -9.48 4.54 -2.21
N PHE A 523 -9.59 3.68 -3.21
CA PHE A 523 -10.60 2.64 -3.33
C PHE A 523 -9.92 1.31 -3.53
N TYR A 524 -10.39 0.28 -2.82
CA TYR A 524 -9.88 -1.07 -3.00
C TYR A 524 -10.98 -2.11 -2.83
N ALA A 525 -10.90 -3.15 -3.65
CA ALA A 525 -11.91 -4.19 -3.68
C ALA A 525 -11.34 -5.50 -4.21
N GLY A 526 -12.00 -6.59 -3.83
CA GLY A 526 -11.64 -7.94 -4.21
C GLY A 526 -12.58 -8.94 -3.60
N TYR A 527 -12.09 -10.16 -3.38
CA TYR A 527 -12.93 -11.34 -3.13
C TYR A 527 -12.62 -12.02 -1.79
N PRO A 528 -12.96 -11.41 -0.63
CA PRO A 528 -12.90 -12.11 0.64
C PRO A 528 -13.82 -13.34 0.69
N LEU A 529 -13.43 -14.29 1.54
CA LEU A 529 -14.28 -15.33 2.09
C LEU A 529 -15.15 -14.68 3.17
N GLU A 530 -16.47 -14.80 3.03
CA GLU A 530 -17.43 -14.35 4.05
C GLU A 530 -18.23 -15.55 4.55
N LYS A 531 -18.32 -15.69 5.87
CA LYS A 531 -19.11 -16.71 6.57
C LYS A 531 -20.53 -16.20 6.75
N ARG A 532 -21.52 -16.99 6.34
CA ARG A 532 -22.95 -16.70 6.53
C ARG A 532 -23.66 -17.89 7.12
N THR A 533 -24.60 -17.65 8.02
CA THR A 533 -25.51 -18.69 8.50
C THR A 533 -26.75 -18.74 7.60
N ILE A 534 -26.95 -19.86 6.92
CA ILE A 534 -28.17 -20.15 6.15
C ILE A 534 -28.74 -21.46 6.71
N ASP A 535 -30.02 -21.47 7.10
CA ASP A 535 -30.72 -22.63 7.69
C ASP A 535 -29.95 -23.30 8.84
N ASN A 536 -29.42 -22.48 9.77
CA ASN A 536 -28.56 -22.89 10.89
C ASN A 536 -27.25 -23.60 10.50
N LYS A 537 -26.82 -23.50 9.23
CA LYS A 537 -25.52 -23.99 8.76
C LYS A 537 -24.62 -22.81 8.40
N GLU A 538 -23.39 -22.84 8.88
CA GLU A 538 -22.36 -21.90 8.46
C GLU A 538 -21.87 -22.30 7.06
N ILE A 539 -21.98 -21.37 6.11
CA ILE A 539 -21.52 -21.49 4.73
C ILE A 539 -20.50 -20.38 4.49
N GLU A 540 -19.33 -20.76 3.98
CA GLU A 540 -18.29 -19.83 3.59
C GLU A 540 -18.34 -19.66 2.07
N ASP A 541 -18.62 -18.44 1.58
CA ASP A 541 -18.69 -18.13 0.15
C ASP A 541 -17.71 -17.00 -0.19
N THR A 542 -17.08 -17.09 -1.36
CA THR A 542 -16.24 -16.02 -1.89
C THR A 542 -17.14 -14.92 -2.44
N ASN A 543 -16.97 -13.67 -2.03
CA ASN A 543 -17.85 -12.56 -2.43
C ASN A 543 -17.05 -11.32 -2.81
N PHE A 544 -17.48 -10.59 -3.83
CA PHE A 544 -16.88 -9.29 -4.12
C PHE A 544 -17.28 -8.29 -3.03
N ARG A 545 -16.30 -7.65 -2.40
CA ARG A 545 -16.48 -6.61 -1.37
C ARG A 545 -15.53 -5.46 -1.65
N ALA A 546 -16.00 -4.23 -1.42
CA ALA A 546 -15.27 -3.02 -1.72
C ALA A 546 -15.21 -2.06 -0.53
N ILE A 547 -14.11 -1.31 -0.44
CA ILE A 547 -13.85 -0.34 0.62
C ILE A 547 -13.32 0.95 0.01
N LYS A 548 -13.78 2.07 0.57
CA LYS A 548 -13.26 3.40 0.34
C LYS A 548 -12.46 3.84 1.57
N SER A 549 -11.22 4.26 1.37
CA SER A 549 -10.36 4.82 2.42
C SER A 549 -10.30 6.33 2.30
N GLN A 550 -10.62 7.02 3.40
CA GLN A 550 -10.57 8.48 3.48
C GLN A 550 -9.53 8.91 4.52
N GLY A 551 -8.26 8.75 4.16
CA GLY A 551 -7.13 8.89 5.09
C GLY A 551 -6.34 7.60 5.23
N GLY A 552 -5.45 7.59 6.23
CA GLY A 552 -4.57 6.46 6.53
C GLY A 552 -3.21 6.92 7.06
N ILE A 553 -2.25 6.01 7.08
CA ILE A 553 -0.85 6.31 7.40
C ILE A 553 0.08 5.43 6.57
N ILE A 554 1.18 5.98 6.07
CA ILE A 554 2.21 5.25 5.32
C ILE A 554 3.40 4.96 6.23
N ASP A 555 3.72 3.68 6.41
CA ASP A 555 5.08 3.25 6.77
C ASP A 555 5.91 3.30 5.48
N VAL A 556 6.81 4.28 5.36
CA VAL A 556 7.59 4.49 4.14
C VAL A 556 8.67 3.42 3.96
N GLN A 557 9.14 2.82 5.06
CA GLN A 557 10.21 1.83 5.05
C GLN A 557 10.29 1.12 6.41
N LYS A 558 9.97 -0.19 6.43
CA LYS A 558 10.17 -1.03 7.60
C LYS A 558 11.65 -1.04 8.00
N ARG A 559 11.94 -0.61 9.24
CA ARG A 559 13.29 -0.67 9.86
C ARG A 559 13.43 -1.76 10.91
N ALA A 560 12.34 -2.43 11.30
CA ALA A 560 12.39 -3.63 12.14
C ALA A 560 11.99 -4.87 11.33
N PHE A 561 12.76 -5.94 11.46
CA PHE A 561 12.41 -7.24 10.89
C PHE A 561 11.22 -7.85 11.62
N ASN A 562 10.29 -8.42 10.85
CA ASN A 562 9.20 -9.23 11.35
C ASN A 562 9.08 -10.47 10.46
N LYS A 563 9.19 -11.67 11.05
CA LYS A 563 9.09 -12.94 10.30
C LYS A 563 7.75 -13.13 9.60
N ASN A 564 6.68 -12.47 10.07
CA ASN A 564 5.36 -12.54 9.44
C ASN A 564 5.30 -11.81 8.10
N ASP A 565 6.25 -10.90 7.82
CA ASP A 565 6.42 -10.24 6.53
C ASP A 565 7.30 -11.04 5.55
N LEU A 566 7.86 -12.18 5.96
CA LEU A 566 8.61 -13.05 5.07
C LEU A 566 7.63 -13.86 4.21
N ARG A 567 7.66 -13.61 2.90
CA ARG A 567 6.87 -14.33 1.90
C ARG A 567 7.70 -15.37 1.20
N SER A 568 7.06 -16.44 0.77
CA SER A 568 7.69 -17.51 -0.01
C SER A 568 7.03 -17.59 -1.38
N LEU A 569 7.81 -18.02 -2.38
CA LEU A 569 7.32 -18.29 -3.72
C LEU A 569 8.05 -19.52 -4.28
N TRP A 570 7.33 -20.37 -5.01
CA TRP A 570 7.91 -21.48 -5.76
C TRP A 570 8.00 -21.06 -7.23
N VAL A 571 9.19 -21.19 -7.81
CA VAL A 571 9.48 -20.77 -9.20
C VAL A 571 10.28 -21.85 -9.92
N ARG A 572 10.31 -21.84 -11.26
CA ARG A 572 11.25 -22.65 -12.04
C ARG A 572 12.69 -22.44 -11.56
N TYR A 573 13.44 -23.53 -11.44
CA TYR A 573 14.86 -23.47 -11.06
C TYR A 573 15.68 -22.62 -12.04
N ASN A 574 16.47 -21.71 -11.49
CA ASN A 574 17.48 -20.95 -12.21
C ASN A 574 18.75 -20.91 -11.37
N LYS A 575 19.87 -21.42 -11.88
CA LYS A 575 21.11 -21.59 -11.13
C LYS A 575 21.58 -20.28 -10.46
N ASN A 576 21.76 -19.22 -11.25
CA ASN A 576 22.30 -17.95 -10.77
C ASN A 576 21.39 -17.30 -9.71
N LEU A 577 20.07 -17.36 -9.94
CA LEU A 577 19.09 -16.84 -8.99
C LEU A 577 19.01 -17.69 -7.72
N ASN A 578 19.14 -19.02 -7.81
CA ASN A 578 19.20 -19.92 -6.67
C ASN A 578 20.43 -19.64 -5.80
N GLU A 579 21.60 -19.55 -6.42
CA GLU A 579 22.86 -19.20 -5.76
C GLU A 579 22.77 -17.81 -5.10
N HIS A 580 22.09 -16.83 -5.71
CA HIS A 580 21.90 -15.49 -5.12
C HIS A 580 20.75 -15.38 -4.10
N ALA A 581 19.72 -16.24 -4.15
CA ALA A 581 18.57 -16.20 -3.24
C ALA A 581 18.77 -17.06 -1.99
N ASN A 582 19.39 -18.23 -2.16
CA ASN A 582 19.48 -19.30 -1.16
C ASN A 582 20.93 -19.56 -0.70
N PHE A 583 21.82 -18.57 -0.80
CA PHE A 583 23.23 -18.69 -0.40
C PHE A 583 23.44 -19.03 1.07
N LEU A 584 22.58 -18.52 1.97
CA LEU A 584 22.67 -18.76 3.41
C LEU A 584 22.76 -20.25 3.73
N ASN A 585 23.80 -20.63 4.48
CA ASN A 585 24.09 -22.01 4.89
C ASN A 585 24.10 -23.02 3.73
N ASP A 586 24.55 -22.61 2.54
CA ASP A 586 24.55 -23.43 1.32
C ASP A 586 23.15 -23.96 0.91
N ASN A 587 22.05 -23.33 1.33
CA ASN A 587 20.69 -23.81 1.06
C ASN A 587 20.40 -23.98 -0.45
N TYR A 588 21.08 -23.24 -1.33
CA TYR A 588 20.98 -23.39 -2.79
C TYR A 588 21.30 -24.83 -3.26
N LYS A 589 22.18 -25.57 -2.57
CA LYS A 589 22.52 -26.96 -2.90
C LYS A 589 21.29 -27.88 -2.88
N LYS A 590 20.33 -27.59 -2.00
CA LYS A 590 19.08 -28.37 -1.86
C LYS A 590 18.25 -28.39 -3.15
N TYR A 591 18.27 -27.31 -3.92
CA TYR A 591 17.45 -27.16 -5.13
C TYR A 591 18.20 -27.51 -6.43
N GLN A 592 19.46 -27.96 -6.38
CA GLN A 592 20.23 -28.29 -7.58
C GLN A 592 19.69 -29.50 -8.36
N ILE A 593 18.93 -30.38 -7.69
CA ILE A 593 18.30 -31.57 -8.28
C ILE A 593 16.77 -31.43 -8.16
N PRO A 594 15.98 -31.71 -9.21
CA PRO A 594 14.52 -31.65 -9.14
C PRO A 594 13.95 -32.62 -8.10
N PHE A 595 12.91 -32.18 -7.38
CA PHE A 595 12.23 -33.00 -6.38
C PHE A 595 11.21 -33.98 -6.97
N ILE A 596 10.68 -33.63 -8.14
CA ILE A 596 9.76 -34.44 -8.93
C ILE A 596 10.36 -34.54 -10.33
N LYS A 597 10.35 -35.73 -10.92
CA LYS A 597 10.91 -35.94 -12.26
C LYS A 597 10.28 -34.96 -13.27
N ASP A 598 11.11 -34.35 -14.10
CA ASP A 598 10.73 -33.38 -15.14
C ASP A 598 10.12 -32.05 -14.62
N GLU A 599 10.00 -31.87 -13.28
CA GLU A 599 9.46 -30.69 -12.60
C GLU A 599 10.52 -30.03 -11.70
N HIS A 600 11.38 -29.18 -12.28
CA HIS A 600 12.48 -28.52 -11.56
C HIS A 600 12.11 -27.11 -11.07
N GLY A 601 11.74 -27.01 -9.80
CA GLY A 601 11.49 -25.75 -9.10
C GLY A 601 12.44 -25.49 -7.94
N MET A 602 12.37 -24.27 -7.40
CA MET A 602 13.10 -23.82 -6.22
C MET A 602 12.27 -22.84 -5.40
N LYS A 603 12.59 -22.74 -4.11
CA LYS A 603 12.04 -21.71 -3.23
C LYS A 603 12.76 -20.37 -3.42
N LEU A 604 11.98 -19.29 -3.41
CA LEU A 604 12.44 -17.94 -3.07
C LEU A 604 11.81 -17.53 -1.74
N SER A 605 12.57 -16.82 -0.91
CA SER A 605 12.06 -16.16 0.30
C SER A 605 12.28 -14.65 0.14
N ILE A 606 11.21 -13.85 0.18
CA ILE A 606 11.23 -12.41 -0.05
C ILE A 606 10.63 -11.72 1.17
N TRP A 607 11.37 -10.83 1.82
CA TRP A 607 10.86 -10.05 2.95
C TRP A 607 10.13 -8.81 2.45
N ASN A 608 8.85 -8.66 2.80
CA ASN A 608 8.04 -7.52 2.39
C ASN A 608 8.47 -6.25 3.14
N GLN A 609 9.28 -5.44 2.46
CA GLN A 609 9.99 -4.28 3.00
C GLN A 609 9.55 -2.97 2.31
N HIS A 610 8.66 -3.08 1.31
CA HIS A 610 8.17 -1.96 0.53
C HIS A 610 7.20 -1.05 1.32
N SER A 611 7.02 0.20 0.85
CA SER A 611 6.17 1.18 1.54
C SER A 611 4.74 0.67 1.68
N THR A 612 4.22 0.66 2.90
CA THR A 612 2.90 0.14 3.25
C THR A 612 1.98 1.28 3.66
N LEU A 613 0.85 1.44 2.96
CA LEU A 613 -0.29 2.22 3.42
C LEU A 613 -1.16 1.35 4.32
N TYR A 614 -1.49 1.84 5.51
CA TYR A 614 -2.59 1.33 6.33
C TYR A 614 -3.81 2.24 6.13
N SER A 615 -4.92 1.67 5.65
CA SER A 615 -6.11 2.41 5.23
C SER A 615 -6.98 2.90 6.40
N LYS A 616 -7.51 4.12 6.30
CA LYS A 616 -8.53 4.62 7.22
C LYS A 616 -9.93 4.29 6.69
N ILE A 617 -10.55 3.29 7.30
CA ILE A 617 -11.92 2.84 6.99
C ILE A 617 -12.93 3.48 7.96
N LYS A 618 -14.21 3.54 7.57
CA LYS A 618 -15.27 4.03 8.48
C LYS A 618 -15.53 3.03 9.61
N LYS A 619 -15.96 3.51 10.79
CA LYS A 619 -16.12 2.69 12.01
C LYS A 619 -17.19 1.60 11.89
N ASP A 620 -18.16 1.78 11.01
CA ASP A 620 -19.26 0.88 10.66
C ASP A 620 -18.87 -0.14 9.57
N GLN A 621 -17.72 0.06 8.91
CA GLN A 621 -17.19 -0.85 7.90
C GLN A 621 -16.14 -1.79 8.50
N GLN A 622 -16.07 -3.01 7.97
CA GLN A 622 -14.99 -3.95 8.28
C GLN A 622 -13.93 -3.89 7.19
N ALA A 623 -12.66 -4.09 7.57
CA ALA A 623 -11.57 -4.31 6.63
C ALA A 623 -11.80 -5.59 5.79
N LEU A 624 -11.21 -5.67 4.60
CA LEU A 624 -11.33 -6.87 3.78
C LEU A 624 -10.63 -8.06 4.47
N GLY A 625 -11.39 -9.14 4.69
CA GLY A 625 -10.96 -10.32 5.45
C GLY A 625 -10.10 -11.31 4.66
N GLN A 626 -10.06 -12.57 5.13
CA GLN A 626 -9.37 -13.68 4.47
C GLN A 626 -9.81 -13.85 3.00
N GLY A 627 -8.92 -14.24 2.09
CA GLY A 627 -9.20 -14.37 0.65
C GLY A 627 -9.10 -13.06 -0.14
N SER A 628 -9.18 -11.89 0.52
CA SER A 628 -9.03 -10.58 -0.13
C SER A 628 -7.59 -10.19 -0.50
N SER A 629 -6.61 -11.02 -0.13
CA SER A 629 -5.22 -10.87 -0.58
C SER A 629 -5.17 -10.79 -2.10
N GLY A 630 -4.43 -9.81 -2.62
CA GLY A 630 -4.33 -9.51 -4.04
C GLY A 630 -5.31 -8.44 -4.53
N SER A 631 -6.21 -7.93 -3.67
CA SER A 631 -7.16 -6.87 -4.04
C SER A 631 -6.46 -5.65 -4.62
N MET A 632 -6.98 -5.15 -5.75
CA MET A 632 -6.47 -3.95 -6.41
C MET A 632 -6.79 -2.70 -5.59
N VAL A 633 -5.85 -1.77 -5.53
CA VAL A 633 -6.03 -0.45 -4.91
C VAL A 633 -5.78 0.66 -5.93
N ILE A 634 -6.77 1.54 -6.11
CA ILE A 634 -6.70 2.70 -6.98
C ILE A 634 -6.88 4.01 -6.20
N ASP A 635 -6.35 5.12 -6.74
CA ASP A 635 -6.70 6.47 -6.30
C ASP A 635 -8.06 6.93 -6.85
N SER A 636 -8.55 8.04 -6.31
CA SER A 636 -9.71 8.81 -6.84
C SER A 636 -9.47 9.45 -8.22
N SER A 637 -8.42 9.06 -8.95
CA SER A 637 -8.16 9.38 -10.35
C SER A 637 -8.00 8.12 -11.22
N PHE A 638 -8.47 6.95 -10.75
CA PHE A 638 -8.40 5.63 -11.42
C PHE A 638 -6.98 5.09 -11.73
N ASN A 639 -5.96 5.56 -11.01
CA ASN A 639 -4.60 5.06 -11.12
C ASN A 639 -4.37 3.97 -10.08
N LEU A 640 -3.74 2.86 -10.48
CA LEU A 640 -3.21 1.85 -9.58
C LEU A 640 -2.19 2.50 -8.64
N ILE A 641 -2.45 2.43 -7.34
CA ILE A 641 -1.54 2.91 -6.31
C ILE A 641 -0.96 1.79 -5.44
N GLY A 642 -1.58 0.61 -5.44
CA GLY A 642 -1.11 -0.49 -4.58
C GLY A 642 -1.90 -1.80 -4.70
N ILE A 643 -1.54 -2.73 -3.82
CA ILE A 643 -2.16 -4.04 -3.68
C ILE A 643 -2.35 -4.39 -2.19
N ASN A 644 -3.56 -4.80 -1.80
CA ASN A 644 -3.84 -5.30 -0.45
C ASN A 644 -3.07 -6.61 -0.22
N TYR A 645 -2.35 -6.72 0.90
CA TYR A 645 -1.55 -7.92 1.23
C TYR A 645 -1.74 -8.43 2.66
N SER A 646 -2.39 -7.67 3.54
CA SER A 646 -2.60 -8.07 4.93
C SER A 646 -3.86 -7.45 5.54
N LEU A 647 -4.49 -8.23 6.44
CA LEU A 647 -5.39 -7.70 7.45
C LEU A 647 -4.54 -7.34 8.67
N SER A 648 -4.45 -6.04 8.97
CA SER A 648 -3.71 -5.50 10.10
C SER A 648 -4.66 -5.20 11.24
N LYS A 649 -4.26 -5.55 12.48
CA LYS A 649 -5.05 -5.36 13.69
C LYS A 649 -4.27 -4.50 14.69
N ASN A 650 -4.95 -3.52 15.26
CA ASN A 650 -4.47 -2.84 16.46
C ASN A 650 -4.98 -3.59 17.70
N PHE A 651 -4.08 -3.96 18.59
CA PHE A 651 -4.38 -4.75 19.78
C PHE A 651 -4.95 -3.91 20.94
N LEU A 652 -4.72 -2.60 20.97
CA LEU A 652 -5.25 -1.67 21.98
C LEU A 652 -6.73 -1.36 21.72
N THR A 653 -7.08 -1.07 20.46
CA THR A 653 -8.45 -0.68 20.06
C THR A 653 -9.29 -1.83 19.49
N ASN A 654 -8.70 -3.01 19.30
CA ASN A 654 -9.29 -4.18 18.62
C ASN A 654 -9.73 -3.90 17.15
N GLN A 655 -9.40 -2.72 16.60
CA GLN A 655 -9.76 -2.29 15.25
C GLN A 655 -8.90 -2.98 14.20
N THR A 656 -9.46 -3.16 13.01
CA THR A 656 -8.77 -3.73 11.84
C THR A 656 -8.71 -2.75 10.68
N THR A 657 -7.67 -2.88 9.88
CA THR A 657 -7.36 -2.09 8.69
C THR A 657 -6.68 -2.99 7.66
N ASN A 658 -6.59 -2.55 6.40
CA ASN A 658 -5.85 -3.28 5.37
C ASN A 658 -4.45 -2.69 5.18
N GLY A 659 -3.45 -3.55 5.15
CA GLY A 659 -2.08 -3.22 4.74
C GLY A 659 -1.95 -3.34 3.22
N ILE A 660 -1.56 -2.24 2.60
CA ILE A 660 -1.49 -2.08 1.15
C ILE A 660 -0.04 -1.78 0.77
N ASN A 661 0.60 -2.65 -0.02
CA ASN A 661 1.90 -2.33 -0.62
C ASN A 661 1.66 -1.32 -1.74
N LEU A 662 2.33 -0.18 -1.68
CA LEU A 662 2.24 0.84 -2.72
C LEU A 662 2.96 0.36 -4.00
N MET A 663 2.56 0.86 -5.17
CA MET A 663 3.28 0.62 -6.42
C MET A 663 4.51 1.52 -6.56
N GLN A 664 4.45 2.72 -5.97
CA GLN A 664 5.56 3.67 -5.87
C GLN A 664 6.06 3.68 -4.41
N SER A 665 7.37 3.46 -4.21
CA SER A 665 8.00 3.62 -2.90
C SER A 665 7.88 5.07 -2.42
N SER A 666 7.50 5.26 -1.15
CA SER A 666 7.55 6.57 -0.49
C SER A 666 8.96 6.91 0.00
N SER A 667 9.80 5.91 0.33
CA SER A 667 11.16 6.13 0.83
C SER A 667 12.19 6.48 -0.25
N ASP A 668 11.96 6.07 -1.50
CA ASP A 668 12.90 6.27 -2.62
C ASP A 668 12.15 6.34 -3.98
N ASN A 669 12.80 6.03 -5.10
CA ASN A 669 12.24 6.16 -6.45
C ASN A 669 11.79 4.83 -7.08
N ARG A 670 11.89 3.69 -6.37
CA ARG A 670 11.50 2.37 -6.89
C ARG A 670 10.01 2.28 -7.17
N ASN A 671 9.65 1.75 -8.33
CA ASN A 671 8.26 1.58 -8.77
C ASN A 671 8.03 0.17 -9.33
N LEU A 672 7.10 -0.58 -8.75
CA LEU A 672 6.86 -1.99 -9.10
C LEU A 672 6.39 -2.18 -10.55
N ILE A 673 5.66 -1.21 -11.12
CA ILE A 673 5.17 -1.28 -12.51
C ILE A 673 6.27 -0.86 -13.51
N SER A 674 7.08 0.15 -13.20
CA SER A 674 8.25 0.48 -14.03
C SER A 674 9.24 -0.69 -14.09
N GLU A 675 9.45 -1.40 -12.99
CA GLU A 675 10.35 -2.57 -12.93
C GLU A 675 9.77 -3.77 -13.71
N LEU A 676 8.45 -3.95 -13.71
CA LEU A 676 7.77 -4.89 -14.61
C LEU A 676 7.98 -4.53 -16.09
N ILE A 677 7.87 -3.25 -16.45
CA ILE A 677 8.10 -2.77 -17.83
C ILE A 677 9.56 -3.00 -18.25
N ASN A 678 10.53 -2.73 -17.37
CA ASN A 678 11.94 -3.03 -17.60
C ASN A 678 12.14 -4.53 -17.90
N GLN A 679 11.48 -5.42 -17.15
CA GLN A 679 11.55 -6.86 -17.36
C GLN A 679 10.87 -7.29 -18.69
N LEU A 680 9.70 -6.74 -19.02
CA LEU A 680 9.02 -6.98 -20.31
C LEU A 680 9.88 -6.53 -21.51
N GLN A 681 10.54 -5.38 -21.42
CA GLN A 681 11.44 -4.86 -22.45
C GLN A 681 12.68 -5.75 -22.63
N LYS A 682 13.31 -6.15 -21.52
CA LYS A 682 14.47 -7.05 -21.49
C LYS A 682 14.16 -8.41 -22.12
N ASP A 683 13.00 -8.97 -21.82
CA ASP A 683 12.53 -10.25 -22.37
C ASP A 683 11.93 -10.12 -23.78
N LYS A 684 11.82 -8.88 -24.30
CA LYS A 684 11.21 -8.55 -25.60
C LYS A 684 9.74 -8.97 -25.72
N ILE A 685 9.01 -8.96 -24.61
CA ILE A 685 7.58 -9.30 -24.53
C ILE A 685 6.76 -8.03 -24.81
N GLN A 686 6.13 -7.96 -25.98
CA GLN A 686 5.20 -6.88 -26.34
C GLN A 686 3.86 -7.08 -25.63
N THR A 687 3.26 -5.98 -25.14
CA THR A 687 1.92 -5.97 -24.53
C THR A 687 1.03 -4.89 -25.14
N VAL A 688 -0.27 -4.88 -24.78
CA VAL A 688 -1.26 -3.94 -25.34
C VAL A 688 -1.11 -2.53 -24.77
N LYS A 689 -0.61 -2.35 -23.55
CA LYS A 689 -0.45 -1.03 -22.92
C LYS A 689 0.93 -0.73 -22.35
N LEU A 690 1.46 -1.60 -21.49
CA LEU A 690 2.66 -1.37 -20.68
C LEU A 690 3.96 -1.37 -21.51
N ASN A 691 4.08 -2.27 -22.49
CA ASN A 691 5.24 -2.38 -23.39
C ASN A 691 4.79 -2.51 -24.85
N ARG A 692 4.27 -1.42 -25.42
CA ARG A 692 3.86 -1.36 -26.82
C ARG A 692 5.07 -1.36 -27.75
N LYS A 693 4.91 -1.93 -28.94
CA LYS A 693 5.81 -1.68 -30.07
C LYS A 693 5.60 -0.24 -30.54
N GLN A 694 6.71 0.51 -30.64
CA GLN A 694 6.76 1.85 -31.23
C GLN A 694 6.52 1.78 -32.74
#